data_AF-A0A559MC99-F1
#
_entry.id   AF-A0A559MC99-F1
#
_cell.length_a   1.000
_cell.length_b   1.000
_cell.length_c   1.000
_cell.angle_alpha   90.00
_cell.angle_beta   90.00
_cell.angle_gamma   90.00
#
_symmetry.space_group_name_H-M   'P 1'
#
loop_
_entity.id
_entity.type
_entity.pdbx_description
1 polymer ?
#
loop_
_entity_poly.entity_id
_entity_poly.type
_entity_poly.pdbx_seq_one_letter_code
_entity_poly.pdbx_strand_id
1 'polypeptide(L)'
;MSDWRTAINGSSGAEEPAIQRFLADPAVLRLLSRPFDAFPPHSQQTKAAFETKSSAINVTPSSNLRFDIKQVKEDALWLSEKAQIDETSALRVVVVECQSRAAARLSAPFSEDELTNIRETAGNSTSPVTLSLASRGRDGADIQAEFDTEDHRRQRVFTAYLSERRHLLKCVELLLSAFVSYTKAIPENSNSKGKGVRAALTWLESYGQALATEVGQLDEFVLQCFKAIEKTLRNISSGSGWPALEIQWIRNQLTEATHTMEIVFQTVSLIEEVSSSDVVLEWLTFMRSYDFLDGFDPEEPSIQILLPPLRCAASMVSLCILNVGSALDFLYEYDPRTSGALISSDSSTKSRFLLNTNTLVAIHQILVDAADKRCVAAGPVLVAWSLILKTLHGRVDANTAAQIDERESRIFDHESSIATDATLASDPYESVVKDIMKTETPNENPIKNPIEYLILTATDDCRALESLNEFALRLGSTSEAFFSRRTGGMMRILILDLMKCSRISGLEYQAEVLEPLLSSLSGGQNYWDLVNSKELNCAFDPVATFLEDPELLATFLEPARSRYPYESLPFLRIIHAISTFSAGTLGRMLSDSPRIVFWFHQYSGLKYFGKLLETFLTASDLVDATTNFGIDRDSTVEVIDILASLLLSTSNSSVTNANFRDDARHVLESASSGLDRNRDIITVIFDIFEEELQRQSNVSGSDVPLGVLVSCVHFIHALIPISPDRVWPLLSRSGLLGVARGEGTLSTIVEGVELVSGRYDFLISCARLYEALVEDIASNAIRRRSGVKASARFTDHEEVGTGVPDFILSKIILSFSRYLIDVLESSFSWKFVTENDRRLLTWTLSTTLNKVLEYVFGIEAAADPVQNIDDM
;
A
#
# COMPACT_ATOMS: atom_id res chain seq x y z
N MET A 1 3.79 24.72 -23.16
CA MET A 1 4.39 24.34 -21.87
C MET A 1 3.36 23.49 -21.17
N SER A 2 3.70 22.26 -20.84
CA SER A 2 2.96 21.47 -19.85
C SER A 2 3.22 22.02 -18.45
N ASP A 3 2.23 21.93 -17.59
CA ASP A 3 2.40 22.05 -16.13
C ASP A 3 2.88 20.70 -15.56
N TRP A 4 3.41 20.70 -14.34
CA TRP A 4 3.90 19.46 -13.72
C TRP A 4 2.74 18.53 -13.35
N ARG A 5 1.56 19.09 -13.11
CA ARG A 5 0.33 18.33 -12.85
C ARG A 5 -0.10 17.45 -14.03
N THR A 6 -0.08 17.97 -15.27
CA THR A 6 -0.37 17.15 -16.46
C THR A 6 0.70 16.10 -16.68
N ALA A 7 1.98 16.43 -16.44
CA ALA A 7 3.07 15.46 -16.56
C ALA A 7 2.89 14.24 -15.64
N ILE A 8 2.45 14.43 -14.38
CA ILE A 8 2.10 13.32 -13.49
C ILE A 8 0.90 12.54 -14.02
N ASN A 9 -0.22 13.22 -14.27
CA ASN A 9 -1.49 12.56 -14.59
C ASN A 9 -1.41 11.67 -15.84
N GLY A 10 -0.67 12.09 -16.87
CA GLY A 10 -0.44 11.25 -18.05
C GLY A 10 0.73 10.27 -17.92
N SER A 11 1.65 10.45 -16.96
CA SER A 11 2.63 9.40 -16.60
C SER A 11 1.98 8.21 -15.87
N SER A 12 0.81 8.41 -15.26
CA SER A 12 -0.07 7.34 -14.75
C SER A 12 -1.05 6.77 -15.81
N GLY A 13 -1.00 7.25 -17.06
CA GLY A 13 -1.94 6.91 -18.12
C GLY A 13 -1.30 6.18 -19.32
N ALA A 14 -2.03 6.11 -20.43
CA ALA A 14 -1.51 5.61 -21.70
C ALA A 14 -0.43 6.55 -22.26
N GLU A 15 0.49 6.02 -23.08
CA GLU A 15 1.63 6.76 -23.63
C GLU A 15 1.22 8.03 -24.39
N GLU A 16 1.27 9.19 -23.75
CA GLU A 16 1.02 10.47 -24.42
C GLU A 16 2.33 11.01 -25.02
N PRO A 17 2.44 11.16 -26.36
CA PRO A 17 3.67 11.62 -27.00
C PRO A 17 4.06 13.07 -26.65
N ALA A 18 3.19 13.82 -25.98
CA ALA A 18 3.51 15.14 -25.43
C ALA A 18 4.38 15.03 -24.17
N ILE A 19 4.08 14.07 -23.29
CA ILE A 19 4.76 13.89 -22.00
C ILE A 19 6.15 13.28 -22.19
N GLN A 20 6.26 12.26 -23.06
CA GLN A 20 7.57 11.71 -23.45
C GLN A 20 8.49 12.80 -24.02
N ARG A 21 7.97 13.68 -24.91
CA ARG A 21 8.76 14.81 -25.45
C ARG A 21 9.12 15.86 -24.40
N PHE A 22 8.28 16.08 -23.40
CA PHE A 22 8.56 17.00 -22.31
C PHE A 22 9.66 16.46 -21.38
N LEU A 23 9.58 15.20 -20.98
CA LEU A 23 10.60 14.55 -20.12
C LEU A 23 11.92 14.28 -20.87
N ALA A 24 11.88 14.18 -22.20
CA ALA A 24 13.07 14.10 -23.05
C ALA A 24 13.85 15.43 -23.20
N ASP A 25 13.30 16.57 -22.78
CA ASP A 25 13.99 17.86 -22.88
C ASP A 25 15.15 17.92 -21.85
N PRO A 26 16.41 18.11 -22.28
CA PRO A 26 17.55 18.21 -21.36
C PRO A 26 17.42 19.36 -20.34
N ALA A 27 16.65 20.41 -20.63
CA ALA A 27 16.35 21.46 -19.67
C ALA A 27 15.40 21.00 -18.57
N VAL A 28 14.44 20.11 -18.90
CA VAL A 28 13.51 19.49 -17.94
C VAL A 28 14.25 18.49 -17.06
N LEU A 29 15.14 17.67 -17.64
CA LEU A 29 15.98 16.73 -16.88
C LEU A 29 16.85 17.44 -15.83
N ARG A 30 17.43 18.60 -16.18
CA ARG A 30 18.23 19.43 -15.25
C ARG A 30 17.42 20.09 -14.13
N LEU A 31 16.15 20.38 -14.37
CA LEU A 31 15.23 20.85 -13.31
C LEU A 31 14.86 19.70 -12.37
N LEU A 32 14.68 18.49 -12.91
CA LEU A 32 14.38 17.29 -12.13
C LEU A 32 15.56 16.80 -11.29
N SER A 33 16.81 16.93 -11.77
CA SER A 33 18.01 16.57 -10.99
C SER A 33 18.36 17.59 -9.90
N ARG A 34 17.76 18.80 -9.92
CA ARG A 34 17.91 19.85 -8.91
C ARG A 34 16.56 20.46 -8.53
N PRO A 35 15.62 19.67 -7.98
CA PRO A 35 14.23 20.09 -7.83
C PRO A 35 14.06 21.29 -6.88
N PHE A 36 14.95 21.43 -5.89
CA PHE A 36 14.93 22.53 -4.93
C PHE A 36 15.43 23.87 -5.51
N ASP A 37 16.15 23.83 -6.65
CA ASP A 37 16.64 25.01 -7.38
C ASP A 37 15.70 25.42 -8.54
N ALA A 38 14.62 24.67 -8.80
CA ALA A 38 13.74 24.88 -9.95
C ALA A 38 12.96 26.21 -9.94
N PHE A 39 12.96 26.91 -8.79
CA PHE A 39 12.43 28.26 -8.63
C PHE A 39 13.53 29.15 -8.03
N PRO A 40 14.55 29.55 -8.84
CA PRO A 40 15.72 30.27 -8.35
C PRO A 40 15.36 31.71 -7.92
N PRO A 41 16.19 32.38 -7.11
CA PRO A 41 15.99 33.78 -6.74
C PRO A 41 16.26 34.75 -7.92
N HIS A 42 15.83 36.01 -7.75
CA HIS A 42 15.97 37.07 -8.75
C HIS A 42 17.42 37.25 -9.26
N SER A 43 17.57 37.50 -10.56
CA SER A 43 18.85 37.85 -11.17
C SER A 43 18.71 38.92 -12.27
N GLN A 44 19.79 39.61 -12.60
CA GLN A 44 19.77 40.55 -13.74
C GLN A 44 19.47 39.85 -15.08
N GLN A 45 19.84 38.56 -15.20
CA GLN A 45 19.60 37.75 -16.40
C GLN A 45 18.13 37.34 -16.53
N THR A 46 17.48 36.90 -15.44
CA THR A 46 16.06 36.54 -15.42
C THR A 46 15.19 37.76 -15.69
N LYS A 47 15.53 38.92 -15.11
CA LYS A 47 14.86 40.19 -15.40
C LYS A 47 14.95 40.58 -16.88
N ALA A 48 16.14 40.51 -17.48
CA ALA A 48 16.30 40.78 -18.91
C ALA A 48 15.55 39.76 -19.80
N ALA A 49 15.51 38.49 -19.40
CA ALA A 49 14.75 37.45 -20.08
C ALA A 49 13.23 37.64 -19.95
N PHE A 50 12.74 38.12 -18.81
CA PHE A 50 11.33 38.48 -18.57
C PHE A 50 10.91 39.67 -19.45
N GLU A 51 11.70 40.74 -19.51
CA GLU A 51 11.45 41.85 -20.44
C GLU A 51 11.49 41.39 -21.90
N THR A 52 12.42 40.51 -22.28
CA THR A 52 12.49 39.96 -23.63
C THR A 52 11.26 39.12 -23.98
N LYS A 53 10.88 38.16 -23.12
CA LYS A 53 9.70 37.30 -23.31
C LYS A 53 8.40 38.10 -23.28
N SER A 54 8.34 39.20 -22.51
CA SER A 54 7.12 40.01 -22.36
C SER A 54 7.04 41.19 -23.33
N SER A 55 8.12 41.55 -24.04
CA SER A 55 8.15 42.66 -25.02
C SER A 55 7.67 42.26 -26.41
N ALA A 56 7.81 40.99 -26.81
CA ALA A 56 7.19 40.46 -28.03
C ALA A 56 5.64 40.58 -28.03
N ILE A 57 5.05 40.85 -26.87
CA ILE A 57 3.62 40.99 -26.61
C ILE A 57 3.16 42.47 -26.70
N ASN A 58 4.07 43.43 -26.92
CA ASN A 58 3.74 44.85 -27.05
C ASN A 58 3.29 45.27 -28.46
N VAL A 59 3.17 44.33 -29.41
CA VAL A 59 2.55 44.58 -30.73
C VAL A 59 1.03 44.65 -30.55
N THR A 60 0.39 45.67 -31.12
CA THR A 60 -1.03 46.01 -30.91
C THR A 60 -1.96 44.78 -30.87
N PRO A 61 -2.71 44.57 -29.77
CA PRO A 61 -3.56 43.40 -29.64
C PRO A 61 -4.68 43.44 -30.68
N SER A 62 -4.88 42.34 -31.40
CA SER A 62 -6.14 42.11 -32.09
C SER A 62 -7.26 41.96 -31.06
N SER A 63 -8.47 42.41 -31.40
CA SER A 63 -9.62 42.54 -30.50
C SER A 63 -10.21 41.23 -29.96
N ASN A 64 -9.48 40.12 -30.06
CA ASN A 64 -9.92 38.76 -29.74
C ASN A 64 -9.08 38.10 -28.61
N LEU A 65 -8.20 38.84 -27.94
CA LEU A 65 -7.35 38.32 -26.87
C LEU A 65 -8.15 38.07 -25.58
N ARG A 66 -8.14 36.81 -25.11
CA ARG A 66 -8.89 36.34 -23.91
C ARG A 66 -8.29 36.76 -22.56
N PHE A 67 -7.15 37.45 -22.54
CA PHE A 67 -6.39 37.74 -21.32
C PHE A 67 -5.77 39.15 -21.35
N ASP A 68 -5.79 39.84 -20.21
CA ASP A 68 -5.06 41.12 -20.05
C ASP A 68 -3.57 40.85 -19.79
N ILE A 69 -2.75 41.27 -20.74
CA ILE A 69 -1.29 41.10 -20.72
C ILE A 69 -0.64 41.97 -19.63
N LYS A 70 -1.23 43.12 -19.26
CA LYS A 70 -0.70 43.96 -18.18
C LYS A 70 -0.88 43.28 -16.84
N GLN A 71 -2.09 42.83 -16.56
CA GLN A 71 -2.44 42.02 -15.39
C GLN A 71 -1.49 40.83 -15.22
N VAL A 72 -1.20 40.08 -16.30
CA VAL A 72 -0.24 38.96 -16.28
C VAL A 72 1.18 39.38 -15.89
N LYS A 73 1.67 40.54 -16.36
CA LYS A 73 3.00 41.05 -15.96
C LYS A 73 3.01 41.52 -14.50
N GLU A 74 1.97 42.22 -14.07
CA GLU A 74 1.83 42.73 -12.70
C GLU A 74 1.73 41.59 -11.68
N ASP A 75 0.95 40.56 -11.97
CA ASP A 75 0.85 39.36 -11.12
C ASP A 75 2.16 38.55 -11.12
N ALA A 76 2.90 38.50 -12.23
CA ALA A 76 4.20 37.82 -12.30
C ALA A 76 5.27 38.54 -11.46
N LEU A 77 5.34 39.88 -11.53
CA LEU A 77 6.23 40.67 -10.69
C LEU A 77 5.83 40.58 -9.20
N TRP A 78 4.53 40.62 -8.91
CA TRP A 78 4.01 40.44 -7.56
C TRP A 78 4.37 39.05 -6.97
N LEU A 79 4.16 37.95 -7.73
CA LEU A 79 4.50 36.61 -7.27
C LEU A 79 6.02 36.46 -7.10
N SER A 80 6.80 37.02 -8.03
CA SER A 80 8.26 37.06 -7.95
C SER A 80 8.72 37.70 -6.64
N GLU A 81 8.18 38.88 -6.29
CA GLU A 81 8.48 39.56 -5.03
C GLU A 81 8.01 38.76 -3.79
N LYS A 82 6.77 38.23 -3.79
CA LYS A 82 6.21 37.55 -2.60
C LYS A 82 6.80 36.17 -2.33
N ALA A 83 7.07 35.39 -3.37
CA ALA A 83 7.68 34.06 -3.22
C ALA A 83 9.22 34.09 -3.26
N GLN A 84 9.84 35.25 -3.52
CA GLN A 84 11.29 35.42 -3.71
C GLN A 84 11.87 34.53 -4.82
N ILE A 85 11.12 34.41 -5.92
CA ILE A 85 11.46 33.61 -7.11
C ILE A 85 11.72 34.51 -8.32
N ASP A 86 12.44 34.02 -9.32
CA ASP A 86 12.74 34.77 -10.52
C ASP A 86 11.50 35.11 -11.36
N GLU A 87 11.62 36.20 -12.11
CA GLU A 87 10.53 36.78 -12.89
C GLU A 87 10.03 35.83 -14.00
N THR A 88 10.88 34.95 -14.53
CA THR A 88 10.52 34.04 -15.62
C THR A 88 9.80 32.78 -15.12
N SER A 89 10.17 32.26 -13.94
CA SER A 89 9.42 31.20 -13.28
C SER A 89 8.08 31.70 -12.75
N ALA A 90 8.04 32.91 -12.17
CA ALA A 90 6.79 33.56 -11.79
C ALA A 90 5.83 33.73 -12.98
N LEU A 91 6.35 34.21 -14.12
CA LEU A 91 5.56 34.32 -15.36
C LEU A 91 5.03 32.96 -15.84
N ARG A 92 5.82 31.87 -15.73
CA ARG A 92 5.34 30.51 -16.06
C ARG A 92 4.14 30.13 -15.18
N VAL A 93 4.22 30.36 -13.88
CA VAL A 93 3.11 30.05 -12.95
C VAL A 93 1.85 30.86 -13.27
N VAL A 94 1.97 32.16 -13.54
CA VAL A 94 0.81 33.00 -13.90
C VAL A 94 0.16 32.53 -15.20
N VAL A 95 0.94 32.07 -16.18
CA VAL A 95 0.38 31.46 -17.41
C VAL A 95 -0.36 30.15 -17.11
N VAL A 96 0.12 29.32 -16.18
CA VAL A 96 -0.58 28.10 -15.73
C VAL A 96 -1.90 28.44 -15.00
N GLU A 97 -1.94 29.49 -14.17
CA GLU A 97 -3.21 29.99 -13.59
C GLU A 97 -4.17 30.43 -14.71
N CYS A 98 -3.70 31.24 -15.66
CA CYS A 98 -4.52 31.74 -16.77
C CYS A 98 -5.13 30.60 -17.60
N GLN A 99 -4.37 29.53 -17.85
CA GLN A 99 -4.82 28.35 -18.59
C GLN A 99 -5.82 27.50 -17.78
N SER A 100 -5.69 27.48 -16.44
CA SER A 100 -6.55 26.70 -15.55
C SER A 100 -7.78 27.44 -15.01
N ARG A 101 -7.97 28.73 -15.33
CA ARG A 101 -9.16 29.53 -14.90
C ARG A 101 -10.51 28.87 -15.16
N ALA A 102 -10.66 28.13 -16.26
CA ALA A 102 -11.89 27.39 -16.57
C ALA A 102 -12.17 26.28 -15.53
N ALA A 103 -11.15 25.50 -15.17
CA ALA A 103 -11.25 24.49 -14.12
C ALA A 103 -11.43 25.14 -12.73
N ALA A 104 -10.77 26.27 -12.47
CA ALA A 104 -10.91 27.01 -11.21
C ALA A 104 -12.34 27.53 -10.99
N ARG A 105 -13.05 27.94 -12.05
CA ARG A 105 -14.46 28.32 -12.00
C ARG A 105 -15.37 27.13 -11.68
N LEU A 106 -15.09 25.94 -12.19
CA LEU A 106 -15.83 24.71 -11.83
C LEU A 106 -15.60 24.26 -10.37
N SER A 107 -14.55 24.75 -9.71
CA SER A 107 -14.31 24.56 -8.28
C SER A 107 -14.77 25.73 -7.39
N ALA A 108 -15.46 26.72 -7.95
CA ALA A 108 -16.06 27.82 -7.18
C ALA A 108 -17.28 27.33 -6.37
N PRO A 109 -17.74 28.10 -5.36
CA PRO A 109 -19.01 27.83 -4.69
C PRO A 109 -20.18 27.86 -5.69
N PHE A 110 -21.20 27.03 -5.44
CA PHE A 110 -22.46 27.07 -6.20
C PHE A 110 -23.21 28.39 -5.97
N SER A 111 -23.81 28.91 -7.03
CA SER A 111 -24.77 30.03 -6.96
C SER A 111 -26.11 29.62 -6.35
N GLU A 112 -26.90 30.59 -5.91
CA GLU A 112 -28.30 30.37 -5.47
C GLU A 112 -29.16 29.69 -6.57
N ASP A 113 -28.96 30.05 -7.84
CA ASP A 113 -29.67 29.43 -8.97
C ASP A 113 -29.27 27.96 -9.14
N GLU A 114 -27.99 27.62 -8.98
CA GLU A 114 -27.54 26.21 -9.03
C GLU A 114 -28.04 25.42 -7.81
N LEU A 115 -28.04 26.01 -6.61
CA LEU A 115 -28.54 25.37 -5.40
C LEU A 115 -30.06 25.19 -5.40
N THR A 116 -30.81 26.12 -5.97
CA THR A 116 -32.26 25.95 -6.16
C THR A 116 -32.55 24.85 -7.19
N ASN A 117 -31.84 24.81 -8.33
CA ASN A 117 -31.93 23.69 -9.27
C ASN A 117 -31.57 22.33 -8.64
N ILE A 118 -30.51 22.27 -7.83
CA ILE A 118 -30.14 21.06 -7.06
C ILE A 118 -31.25 20.68 -6.07
N ARG A 119 -31.86 21.66 -5.39
CA ARG A 119 -32.96 21.43 -4.44
C ARG A 119 -34.24 20.95 -5.12
N GLU A 120 -34.60 21.51 -6.26
CA GLU A 120 -35.76 21.05 -7.06
C GLU A 120 -35.52 19.62 -7.56
N THR A 121 -34.32 19.32 -8.05
CA THR A 121 -33.93 17.97 -8.51
C THR A 121 -33.91 16.96 -7.36
N ALA A 122 -33.45 17.36 -6.17
CA ALA A 122 -33.42 16.51 -4.97
C ALA A 122 -34.78 16.40 -4.25
N GLY A 123 -35.76 17.24 -4.60
CA GLY A 123 -37.09 17.25 -4.02
C GLY A 123 -37.12 17.41 -2.49
N ASN A 124 -38.01 16.67 -1.83
CA ASN A 124 -38.14 16.67 -0.36
C ASN A 124 -37.06 15.84 0.36
N SER A 125 -35.99 15.39 -0.31
CA SER A 125 -34.97 14.57 0.34
C SER A 125 -34.19 15.38 1.39
N THR A 126 -34.27 14.96 2.64
CA THR A 126 -33.56 15.56 3.78
C THR A 126 -32.10 15.09 3.85
N SER A 127 -31.42 15.04 2.70
CA SER A 127 -30.01 14.63 2.65
C SER A 127 -29.15 15.63 3.42
N PRO A 128 -28.23 15.18 4.30
CA PRO A 128 -27.28 16.07 4.96
C PRO A 128 -26.45 16.91 3.97
N VAL A 129 -26.21 16.38 2.77
CA VAL A 129 -25.45 17.05 1.70
C VAL A 129 -26.24 18.22 1.12
N THR A 130 -27.53 18.03 0.78
CA THR A 130 -28.36 19.11 0.22
C THR A 130 -28.61 20.21 1.24
N LEU A 131 -28.80 19.85 2.53
CA LEU A 131 -28.91 20.81 3.64
C LEU A 131 -27.62 21.61 3.86
N SER A 132 -26.45 20.97 3.79
CA SER A 132 -25.15 21.63 3.92
C SER A 132 -24.88 22.59 2.75
N LEU A 133 -25.13 22.16 1.52
CA LEU A 133 -24.95 22.97 0.31
C LEU A 133 -25.92 24.18 0.28
N ALA A 134 -27.19 23.99 0.64
CA ALA A 134 -28.20 25.05 0.64
C ALA A 134 -27.92 26.21 1.61
N SER A 135 -26.97 26.06 2.55
CA SER A 135 -26.56 27.13 3.47
C SER A 135 -25.48 28.07 2.90
N ARG A 136 -25.00 27.83 1.68
CA ARG A 136 -23.76 28.43 1.13
C ARG A 136 -23.94 29.25 -0.14
N GLY A 137 -25.16 29.44 -0.61
CA GLY A 137 -25.44 30.17 -1.84
C GLY A 137 -25.01 31.63 -1.78
N ARG A 138 -24.65 32.14 -2.96
CA ARG A 138 -24.41 33.56 -3.25
C ARG A 138 -24.97 33.87 -4.64
N ASP A 139 -25.13 35.15 -4.95
CA ASP A 139 -25.43 35.58 -6.32
C ASP A 139 -24.28 35.17 -7.27
N GLY A 140 -24.61 34.62 -8.43
CA GLY A 140 -23.63 34.25 -9.45
C GLY A 140 -22.86 35.47 -9.99
N ALA A 141 -23.48 36.66 -9.98
CA ALA A 141 -22.79 37.90 -10.34
C ALA A 141 -21.72 38.28 -9.29
N ASP A 142 -22.04 38.16 -8.00
CA ASP A 142 -21.10 38.39 -6.91
C ASP A 142 -19.94 37.38 -6.93
N ILE A 143 -20.22 36.09 -7.16
CA ILE A 143 -19.18 35.04 -7.30
C ILE A 143 -18.23 35.36 -8.45
N GLN A 144 -18.74 35.78 -9.62
CA GLN A 144 -17.90 36.12 -10.76
C GLN A 144 -17.10 37.42 -10.51
N ALA A 145 -17.71 38.42 -9.87
CA ALA A 145 -17.01 39.65 -9.48
C ALA A 145 -15.88 39.38 -8.47
N GLU A 146 -16.15 38.56 -7.45
CA GLU A 146 -15.17 38.10 -6.45
C GLU A 146 -14.02 37.32 -7.11
N PHE A 147 -14.33 36.40 -8.05
CA PHE A 147 -13.33 35.62 -8.79
C PHE A 147 -12.36 36.49 -9.60
N ASP A 148 -12.83 37.59 -10.19
CA ASP A 148 -12.00 38.49 -11.01
C ASP A 148 -11.21 39.52 -10.19
N THR A 149 -11.45 39.64 -8.88
CA THR A 149 -10.68 40.53 -7.99
C THR A 149 -9.17 40.26 -7.99
N GLU A 150 -8.39 41.29 -7.69
CA GLU A 150 -6.92 41.20 -7.57
C GLU A 150 -6.48 40.22 -6.48
N ASP A 151 -7.14 40.21 -5.33
CA ASP A 151 -6.79 39.34 -4.22
C ASP A 151 -7.07 37.86 -4.54
N HIS A 152 -8.26 37.51 -5.02
CA HIS A 152 -8.58 36.12 -5.37
C HIS A 152 -7.75 35.61 -6.56
N ARG A 153 -7.46 36.47 -7.54
CA ARG A 153 -6.55 36.13 -8.65
C ARG A 153 -5.14 35.84 -8.16
N ARG A 154 -4.59 36.67 -7.27
CA ARG A 154 -3.27 36.44 -6.66
C ARG A 154 -3.24 35.22 -5.73
N GLN A 155 -4.33 34.95 -5.01
CA GLN A 155 -4.47 33.72 -4.24
C GLN A 155 -4.38 32.50 -5.16
N ARG A 156 -5.12 32.46 -6.28
CA ARG A 156 -5.02 31.36 -7.26
C ARG A 156 -3.62 31.23 -7.85
N VAL A 157 -2.96 32.33 -8.17
CA VAL A 157 -1.56 32.33 -8.64
C VAL A 157 -0.62 31.73 -7.59
N PHE A 158 -0.80 32.05 -6.31
CA PHE A 158 -0.02 31.45 -5.21
C PHE A 158 -0.33 29.96 -5.03
N THR A 159 -1.61 29.55 -5.02
CA THR A 159 -2.00 28.14 -4.96
C THR A 159 -1.46 27.35 -6.17
N ALA A 160 -1.38 27.96 -7.35
CA ALA A 160 -0.73 27.37 -8.52
C ALA A 160 0.79 27.22 -8.35
N TYR A 161 1.48 28.20 -7.77
CA TYR A 161 2.91 28.09 -7.40
C TYR A 161 3.16 26.92 -6.44
N LEU A 162 2.39 26.84 -5.35
CA LEU A 162 2.46 25.74 -4.39
C LEU A 162 2.15 24.38 -5.05
N SER A 163 1.15 24.34 -5.93
CA SER A 163 0.84 23.14 -6.71
C SER A 163 2.03 22.69 -7.56
N GLU A 164 2.62 23.59 -8.35
CA GLU A 164 3.74 23.24 -9.25
C GLU A 164 4.97 22.71 -8.50
N ARG A 165 5.26 23.23 -7.30
CA ARG A 165 6.33 22.69 -6.43
C ARG A 165 6.09 21.25 -6.02
N ARG A 166 4.89 20.93 -5.51
CA ARG A 166 4.55 19.55 -5.08
C ARG A 166 4.57 18.55 -6.23
N HIS A 167 4.09 18.94 -7.41
CA HIS A 167 4.07 18.06 -8.58
C HIS A 167 5.47 17.91 -9.21
N LEU A 168 6.35 18.91 -9.13
CA LEU A 168 7.77 18.73 -9.50
C LEU A 168 8.43 17.62 -8.65
N LEU A 169 8.30 17.68 -7.32
CA LEU A 169 8.85 16.67 -6.42
C LEU A 169 8.26 15.28 -6.71
N LYS A 170 6.94 15.20 -6.93
CA LYS A 170 6.30 13.90 -7.20
C LYS A 170 6.65 13.34 -8.59
N CYS A 171 6.98 14.18 -9.58
CA CYS A 171 7.63 13.71 -10.81
C CYS A 171 9.01 13.08 -10.56
N VAL A 172 9.84 13.68 -9.70
CA VAL A 172 11.16 13.13 -9.33
C VAL A 172 11.00 11.78 -8.64
N GLU A 173 10.10 11.67 -7.66
CA GLU A 173 9.79 10.40 -6.99
C GLU A 173 9.35 9.30 -7.96
N LEU A 174 8.39 9.59 -8.85
CA LEU A 174 7.89 8.62 -9.82
C LEU A 174 8.99 8.09 -10.76
N LEU A 175 9.89 8.96 -11.21
CA LEU A 175 11.01 8.58 -12.09
C LEU A 175 12.08 7.77 -11.36
N LEU A 176 12.46 8.18 -10.14
CA LEU A 176 13.41 7.41 -9.32
C LEU A 176 12.84 6.05 -8.93
N SER A 177 11.57 6.01 -8.49
CA SER A 177 10.83 4.79 -8.18
C SER A 177 10.73 3.84 -9.39
N ALA A 178 10.58 4.37 -10.61
CA ALA A 178 10.69 3.57 -11.83
C ALA A 178 12.11 3.02 -12.06
N PHE A 179 13.16 3.82 -11.84
CA PHE A 179 14.53 3.32 -12.00
C PHE A 179 14.92 2.26 -10.96
N VAL A 180 14.58 2.46 -9.69
CA VAL A 180 14.71 1.44 -8.62
C VAL A 180 13.98 0.15 -9.00
N SER A 181 12.84 0.28 -9.69
CA SER A 181 12.09 -0.89 -10.14
C SER A 181 12.86 -1.75 -11.13
N TYR A 182 13.55 -1.08 -12.05
CA TYR A 182 14.35 -1.74 -13.06
C TYR A 182 15.64 -2.35 -12.48
N THR A 183 16.28 -1.70 -11.50
CA THR A 183 17.53 -2.23 -10.91
C THR A 183 17.27 -3.48 -10.07
N LYS A 184 16.31 -3.46 -9.13
CA LYS A 184 16.04 -4.60 -8.25
C LYS A 184 15.32 -5.77 -8.93
N ALA A 185 14.71 -5.56 -10.10
CA ALA A 185 14.08 -6.64 -10.88
C ALA A 185 15.06 -7.54 -11.66
N ILE A 186 16.38 -7.31 -11.57
CA ILE A 186 17.40 -8.09 -12.26
C ILE A 186 18.07 -9.04 -11.26
N PRO A 187 17.90 -10.37 -11.39
CA PRO A 187 18.59 -11.32 -10.51
C PRO A 187 20.11 -11.28 -10.73
N GLU A 188 20.88 -11.10 -9.65
CA GLU A 188 22.35 -11.02 -9.69
C GLU A 188 23.03 -12.27 -10.28
N ASN A 189 22.34 -13.42 -10.25
CA ASN A 189 22.86 -14.71 -10.67
C ASN A 189 23.00 -14.92 -12.20
N SER A 190 22.97 -13.86 -13.01
CA SER A 190 23.22 -13.94 -14.46
C SER A 190 24.71 -14.11 -14.83
N ASN A 191 25.53 -14.70 -13.95
CA ASN A 191 26.93 -15.07 -14.23
C ASN A 191 27.06 -16.30 -15.16
N SER A 192 25.95 -16.85 -15.65
CA SER A 192 25.95 -17.74 -16.82
C SER A 192 26.48 -16.99 -18.05
N LYS A 193 27.47 -17.53 -18.76
CA LYS A 193 28.04 -16.95 -20.00
C LYS A 193 27.10 -16.98 -21.23
N GLY A 194 25.80 -17.04 -21.02
CA GLY A 194 24.79 -16.78 -22.04
C GLY A 194 24.45 -15.29 -22.06
N LYS A 195 24.22 -14.72 -23.26
CA LYS A 195 23.61 -13.40 -23.37
C LYS A 195 22.15 -13.50 -22.93
N GLY A 196 21.88 -13.35 -21.63
CA GLY A 196 20.54 -13.07 -21.14
C GLY A 196 19.99 -11.86 -21.88
N VAL A 197 18.82 -12.00 -22.51
CA VAL A 197 18.18 -10.89 -23.22
C VAL A 197 17.71 -9.91 -22.17
N ARG A 198 18.51 -8.86 -21.93
CA ARG A 198 18.15 -7.75 -21.06
C ARG A 198 16.81 -7.20 -21.54
N ALA A 199 15.79 -7.26 -20.68
CA ALA A 199 14.49 -6.67 -20.99
C ALA A 199 14.70 -5.19 -21.37
N ALA A 200 14.03 -4.76 -22.43
CA ALA A 200 14.11 -3.36 -22.86
C ALA A 200 13.47 -2.49 -21.77
N LEU A 201 14.20 -1.45 -21.34
CA LEU A 201 13.67 -0.42 -20.45
C LEU A 201 12.37 0.13 -21.03
N THR A 202 11.34 0.23 -20.19
CA THR A 202 10.20 1.09 -20.49
C THR A 202 10.67 2.55 -20.58
N TRP A 203 9.88 3.40 -21.24
CA TRP A 203 10.25 4.81 -21.40
C TRP A 203 10.45 5.50 -20.03
N LEU A 204 9.59 5.22 -19.05
CA LEU A 204 9.70 5.74 -17.67
C LEU A 204 11.01 5.32 -16.99
N GLU A 205 11.36 4.03 -17.04
CA GLU A 205 12.60 3.53 -16.44
C GLU A 205 13.84 4.14 -17.11
N SER A 206 13.78 4.38 -18.43
CA SER A 206 14.87 5.03 -19.16
C SER A 206 15.10 6.49 -18.75
N TYR A 207 14.04 7.26 -18.48
CA TYR A 207 14.16 8.62 -17.94
C TYR A 207 14.56 8.63 -16.47
N GLY A 208 14.10 7.64 -15.69
CA GLY A 208 14.56 7.43 -14.31
C GLY A 208 16.07 7.16 -14.25
N GLN A 209 16.59 6.32 -15.16
CA GLN A 209 18.03 6.07 -15.29
C GLN A 209 18.79 7.35 -15.66
N ALA A 210 18.27 8.12 -16.63
CA ALA A 210 18.88 9.38 -17.03
C ALA A 210 18.91 10.40 -15.87
N LEU A 211 17.83 10.46 -15.07
CA LEU A 211 17.74 11.31 -13.88
C LEU A 211 18.76 10.90 -12.81
N ALA A 212 18.82 9.62 -12.44
CA ALA A 212 19.82 9.12 -11.48
C ALA A 212 21.26 9.39 -11.94
N THR A 213 21.52 9.32 -13.26
CA THR A 213 22.82 9.64 -13.85
C THR A 213 23.15 11.14 -13.77
N GLU A 214 22.19 12.03 -14.02
CA GLU A 214 22.38 13.50 -13.94
C GLU A 214 22.48 14.00 -12.48
N VAL A 215 21.87 13.29 -11.52
CA VAL A 215 22.01 13.57 -10.07
C VAL A 215 23.44 13.30 -9.59
N GLY A 216 24.08 12.22 -10.05
CA GLY A 216 25.48 11.93 -9.75
C GLY A 216 25.71 11.32 -8.36
N GLN A 217 26.25 12.09 -7.40
CA GLN A 217 26.56 11.57 -6.07
C GLN A 217 25.31 11.50 -5.18
N LEU A 218 24.82 10.28 -4.93
CA LEU A 218 23.57 10.04 -4.21
C LEU A 218 23.58 10.60 -2.78
N ASP A 219 24.66 10.39 -2.02
CA ASP A 219 24.82 10.96 -0.67
C ASP A 219 24.69 12.50 -0.67
N GLU A 220 25.33 13.20 -1.62
CA GLU A 220 25.23 14.66 -1.70
C GLU A 220 23.81 15.13 -2.05
N PHE A 221 23.06 14.35 -2.84
CA PHE A 221 21.66 14.60 -3.16
C PHE A 221 20.73 14.31 -1.97
N VAL A 222 20.97 13.24 -1.21
CA VAL A 222 20.23 12.93 0.03
C VAL A 222 20.44 14.04 1.08
N LEU A 223 21.68 14.52 1.26
CA LEU A 223 21.98 15.65 2.14
C LEU A 223 21.34 16.97 1.68
N GLN A 224 21.13 17.18 0.37
CA GLN A 224 20.34 18.31 -0.14
C GLN A 224 18.85 18.13 0.18
N CYS A 225 18.31 16.91 0.06
CA CYS A 225 16.93 16.60 0.43
C CYS A 225 16.67 16.85 1.93
N PHE A 226 17.59 16.49 2.83
CA PHE A 226 17.46 16.79 4.26
C PHE A 226 17.34 18.30 4.54
N LYS A 227 18.21 19.11 3.92
CA LYS A 227 18.17 20.58 4.02
C LYS A 227 16.87 21.16 3.45
N ALA A 228 16.31 20.54 2.41
CA ALA A 228 15.02 20.92 1.86
C ALA A 228 13.85 20.58 2.80
N ILE A 229 13.85 19.39 3.42
CA ILE A 229 12.86 19.00 4.44
C ILE A 229 12.94 19.96 5.64
N GLU A 230 14.13 20.20 6.17
CA GLU A 230 14.34 21.11 7.31
C GLU A 230 13.84 22.53 7.00
N LYS A 231 14.20 23.09 5.84
CA LYS A 231 13.70 24.38 5.37
C LYS A 231 12.17 24.39 5.31
N THR A 232 11.57 23.30 4.81
CA THR A 232 10.13 23.16 4.63
C THR A 232 9.38 23.10 5.96
N LEU A 233 9.92 22.42 6.98
CA LEU A 233 9.35 22.44 8.34
C LEU A 233 9.55 23.80 9.03
N ARG A 234 10.72 24.44 8.88
CA ARG A 234 10.95 25.81 9.41
C ARG A 234 10.00 26.85 8.79
N ASN A 235 9.60 26.68 7.53
CA ASN A 235 8.62 27.55 6.86
C ASN A 235 7.21 27.49 7.50
N ILE A 236 6.89 26.46 8.29
CA ILE A 236 5.62 26.35 9.00
C ILE A 236 5.61 27.33 10.19
N SER A 237 6.71 27.42 10.94
CA SER A 237 6.79 28.34 12.10
C SER A 237 7.01 29.81 11.71
N SER A 238 7.55 30.09 10.51
CA SER A 238 7.57 31.45 9.95
C SER A 238 6.21 31.93 9.43
N GLY A 239 5.28 31.00 9.20
CA GLY A 239 4.01 31.23 8.50
C GLY A 239 4.18 31.55 7.01
N SER A 240 3.05 31.66 6.31
CA SER A 240 2.98 32.02 4.88
C SER A 240 3.17 33.51 4.59
N GLY A 241 3.03 34.36 5.61
CA GLY A 241 2.86 35.82 5.47
C GLY A 241 1.51 36.24 4.86
N TRP A 242 0.64 35.29 4.52
CA TRP A 242 -0.62 35.44 3.81
C TRP A 242 -1.75 34.72 4.57
N PRO A 243 -2.34 35.34 5.62
CA PRO A 243 -3.23 34.65 6.56
C PRO A 243 -4.41 33.90 5.92
N ALA A 244 -4.96 34.42 4.81
CA ALA A 244 -6.05 33.79 4.07
C ALA A 244 -5.68 32.42 3.43
N LEU A 245 -4.38 32.13 3.26
CA LEU A 245 -3.87 30.89 2.68
C LEU A 245 -3.03 30.06 3.67
N GLU A 246 -2.99 30.42 4.95
CA GLU A 246 -2.09 29.76 5.93
C GLU A 246 -2.31 28.25 6.01
N ILE A 247 -3.57 27.79 6.04
CA ILE A 247 -3.91 26.35 6.03
C ILE A 247 -3.42 25.68 4.74
N GLN A 248 -3.55 26.32 3.57
CA GLN A 248 -3.05 25.79 2.31
C GLN A 248 -1.52 25.75 2.26
N TRP A 249 -0.85 26.73 2.87
CA TRP A 249 0.60 26.81 3.00
C TRP A 249 1.15 25.69 3.90
N ILE A 250 0.57 25.48 5.09
CA ILE A 250 1.00 24.42 6.00
C ILE A 250 0.76 23.05 5.36
N ARG A 251 -0.42 22.80 4.79
CA ARG A 251 -0.70 21.58 4.00
C ARG A 251 0.32 21.38 2.87
N ASN A 252 0.73 22.46 2.20
CA ASN A 252 1.78 22.40 1.19
C ASN A 252 3.14 22.00 1.77
N GLN A 253 3.60 22.63 2.84
CA GLN A 253 4.89 22.32 3.46
C GLN A 253 4.94 20.84 3.89
N LEU A 254 3.91 20.36 4.60
CA LEU A 254 3.85 18.95 5.03
C LEU A 254 3.89 17.99 3.82
N THR A 255 3.14 18.29 2.75
CA THR A 255 3.14 17.45 1.54
C THR A 255 4.51 17.48 0.81
N GLU A 256 5.17 18.64 0.71
CA GLU A 256 6.53 18.73 0.13
C GLU A 256 7.56 17.96 0.97
N ALA A 257 7.45 18.01 2.31
CA ALA A 257 8.28 17.21 3.20
C ALA A 257 8.04 15.71 2.99
N THR A 258 6.79 15.23 2.95
CA THR A 258 6.46 13.82 2.66
C THR A 258 7.00 13.37 1.30
N HIS A 259 6.76 14.12 0.21
CA HIS A 259 7.29 13.76 -1.11
C HIS A 259 8.83 13.75 -1.14
N THR A 260 9.49 14.64 -0.39
CA THR A 260 10.95 14.66 -0.29
C THR A 260 11.48 13.47 0.51
N MET A 261 10.76 13.00 1.53
CA MET A 261 11.08 11.76 2.24
C MET A 261 10.88 10.53 1.35
N GLU A 262 9.86 10.50 0.47
CA GLU A 262 9.74 9.44 -0.55
C GLU A 262 10.96 9.45 -1.51
N ILE A 263 11.42 10.63 -1.96
CA ILE A 263 12.64 10.77 -2.79
C ILE A 263 13.88 10.25 -2.06
N VAL A 264 14.05 10.59 -0.78
CA VAL A 264 15.14 10.07 0.05
C VAL A 264 15.06 8.55 0.14
N PHE A 265 13.89 8.00 0.48
CA PHE A 265 13.69 6.55 0.60
C PHE A 265 14.05 5.81 -0.70
N GLN A 266 13.60 6.31 -1.85
CA GLN A 266 13.92 5.73 -3.15
C GLN A 266 15.41 5.87 -3.49
N THR A 267 16.05 6.98 -3.12
CA THR A 267 17.48 7.24 -3.40
C THR A 267 18.39 6.38 -2.52
N VAL A 268 18.12 6.28 -1.22
CA VAL A 268 18.84 5.39 -0.30
C VAL A 268 18.60 3.92 -0.69
N SER A 269 17.41 3.58 -1.20
CA SER A 269 17.13 2.23 -1.73
C SER A 269 17.91 1.85 -3.00
N LEU A 270 18.62 2.79 -3.65
CA LEU A 270 19.59 2.50 -4.73
C LEU A 270 21.00 2.21 -4.19
N ILE A 271 21.26 2.47 -2.91
CA ILE A 271 22.54 2.23 -2.25
C ILE A 271 22.45 0.84 -1.61
N GLU A 272 23.16 -0.12 -2.19
CA GLU A 272 23.22 -1.51 -1.69
C GLU A 272 24.03 -1.63 -0.38
N GLU A 273 24.89 -0.65 -0.11
CA GLU A 273 25.75 -0.62 1.08
C GLU A 273 25.13 0.16 2.25
N VAL A 274 25.60 -0.13 3.46
CA VAL A 274 25.26 0.64 4.68
C VAL A 274 25.65 2.12 4.52
N SER A 275 24.71 3.02 4.85
CA SER A 275 24.84 4.48 4.73
C SER A 275 26.12 5.08 5.33
N SER A 276 26.60 6.19 4.77
CA SER A 276 27.74 6.94 5.31
C SER A 276 27.41 7.61 6.65
N SER A 277 28.45 7.88 7.44
CA SER A 277 28.31 8.52 8.77
C SER A 277 27.68 9.91 8.65
N ASP A 278 28.04 10.68 7.62
CA ASP A 278 27.46 11.99 7.32
C ASP A 278 25.93 11.89 7.14
N VAL A 279 25.44 10.95 6.30
CA VAL A 279 24.01 10.77 6.01
C VAL A 279 23.24 10.36 7.28
N VAL A 280 23.76 9.41 8.05
CA VAL A 280 23.07 8.91 9.27
C VAL A 280 22.98 9.99 10.35
N LEU A 281 24.08 10.70 10.62
CA LEU A 281 24.12 11.70 11.69
C LEU A 281 23.34 12.97 11.35
N GLU A 282 23.41 13.46 10.11
CA GLU A 282 22.62 14.63 9.69
C GLU A 282 21.12 14.33 9.80
N TRP A 283 20.67 13.14 9.34
CA TRP A 283 19.26 12.75 9.44
C TRP A 283 18.79 12.58 10.89
N LEU A 284 19.49 11.80 11.71
CA LEU A 284 19.06 11.53 13.08
C LEU A 284 19.17 12.77 13.98
N THR A 285 20.15 13.64 13.75
CA THR A 285 20.24 14.93 14.46
C THR A 285 19.10 15.86 14.06
N PHE A 286 18.73 15.90 12.78
CA PHE A 286 17.54 16.61 12.31
C PHE A 286 16.27 16.05 12.99
N MET A 287 16.05 14.73 12.97
CA MET A 287 14.88 14.10 13.60
C MET A 287 14.81 14.38 15.11
N ARG A 288 15.94 14.34 15.81
CA ARG A 288 16.03 14.74 17.23
C ARG A 288 15.60 16.18 17.48
N SER A 289 15.94 17.11 16.57
CA SER A 289 15.61 18.53 16.72
C SER A 289 14.13 18.87 16.57
N TYR A 290 13.32 17.92 16.08
CA TYR A 290 11.85 18.02 15.97
C TYR A 290 11.12 16.93 16.77
N ASP A 291 11.78 16.30 17.75
CA ASP A 291 11.23 15.21 18.58
C ASP A 291 10.55 14.12 17.73
N PHE A 292 11.23 13.69 16.67
CA PHE A 292 10.79 12.71 15.67
C PHE A 292 9.42 13.01 15.00
N LEU A 293 8.99 14.27 15.01
CA LEU A 293 7.70 14.77 14.49
C LEU A 293 6.48 14.39 15.35
N ASP A 294 6.69 13.93 16.59
CA ASP A 294 5.60 13.67 17.53
C ASP A 294 5.05 14.96 18.16
N GLY A 295 5.92 15.94 18.45
CA GLY A 295 5.54 17.22 19.06
C GLY A 295 4.71 18.17 18.17
N PHE A 296 4.35 17.76 16.95
CA PHE A 296 3.52 18.55 16.04
C PHE A 296 2.09 18.00 15.98
N ASP A 297 1.16 18.67 16.68
CA ASP A 297 -0.27 18.33 16.71
C ASP A 297 -1.14 19.60 16.50
N PRO A 298 -1.56 19.89 15.25
CA PRO A 298 -2.38 21.05 14.92
C PRO A 298 -3.87 20.76 15.13
N GLU A 299 -4.63 21.73 15.65
CA GLU A 299 -6.09 21.57 15.90
C GLU A 299 -6.94 21.41 14.61
N GLU A 300 -6.42 21.86 13.47
CA GLU A 300 -7.14 21.89 12.19
C GLU A 300 -7.20 20.48 11.54
N PRO A 301 -8.39 19.85 11.39
CA PRO A 301 -8.51 18.47 10.90
C PRO A 301 -7.95 18.27 9.49
N SER A 302 -8.02 19.30 8.63
CA SER A 302 -7.43 19.24 7.30
C SER A 302 -5.90 19.24 7.29
N ILE A 303 -5.24 19.54 8.41
CA ILE A 303 -3.79 19.41 8.58
C ILE A 303 -3.46 18.07 9.26
N GLN A 304 -4.24 17.66 10.27
CA GLN A 304 -4.05 16.38 11.00
C GLN A 304 -3.98 15.16 10.07
N ILE A 305 -4.82 15.10 9.03
CA ILE A 305 -4.84 13.99 8.06
C ILE A 305 -3.51 13.80 7.29
N LEU A 306 -2.62 14.79 7.29
CA LEU A 306 -1.30 14.71 6.65
C LEU A 306 -0.19 14.20 7.58
N LEU A 307 -0.45 14.05 8.88
CA LEU A 307 0.57 13.62 9.85
C LEU A 307 0.89 12.12 9.80
N PRO A 308 -0.09 11.20 9.69
CA PRO A 308 0.22 9.77 9.56
C PRO A 308 1.15 9.42 8.39
N PRO A 309 0.93 9.89 7.14
CA PRO A 309 1.88 9.62 6.05
C PRO A 309 3.24 10.31 6.24
N LEU A 310 3.30 11.49 6.88
CA LEU A 310 4.57 12.16 7.18
C LEU A 310 5.39 11.37 8.21
N ARG A 311 4.78 10.94 9.32
CA ARG A 311 5.43 10.12 10.36
C ARG A 311 5.84 8.75 9.82
N CYS A 312 4.98 8.11 9.02
CA CYS A 312 5.31 6.87 8.31
C CYS A 312 6.53 7.05 7.40
N ALA A 313 6.57 8.10 6.57
CA ALA A 313 7.71 8.37 5.70
C ALA A 313 9.01 8.62 6.49
N ALA A 314 8.94 9.40 7.57
CA ALA A 314 10.10 9.69 8.42
C ALA A 314 10.64 8.44 9.14
N SER A 315 9.74 7.56 9.61
CA SER A 315 10.10 6.27 10.21
C SER A 315 10.74 5.33 9.18
N MET A 316 10.13 5.19 8.00
CA MET A 316 10.66 4.33 6.91
C MET A 316 11.99 4.84 6.36
N VAL A 317 12.20 6.15 6.24
CA VAL A 317 13.51 6.74 5.88
C VAL A 317 14.55 6.41 6.96
N SER A 318 14.21 6.54 8.24
CA SER A 318 15.12 6.24 9.34
C SER A 318 15.55 4.77 9.36
N LEU A 319 14.60 3.84 9.16
CA LEU A 319 14.87 2.41 9.01
C LEU A 319 15.73 2.12 7.78
N CYS A 320 15.44 2.75 6.64
CA CYS A 320 16.15 2.54 5.38
C CYS A 320 17.60 3.07 5.45
N ILE A 321 17.84 4.14 6.20
CA ILE A 321 19.18 4.71 6.43
C ILE A 321 20.03 3.81 7.33
N LEU A 322 19.44 3.22 8.39
CA LEU A 322 20.13 2.28 9.26
C LEU A 322 20.39 0.93 8.57
N ASN A 323 19.48 0.49 7.70
CA ASN A 323 19.52 -0.76 6.92
C ASN A 323 19.96 -1.97 7.78
N VAL A 324 19.04 -2.43 8.65
CA VAL A 324 19.34 -3.39 9.72
C VAL A 324 19.91 -4.71 9.19
N GLY A 325 19.32 -5.30 8.14
CA GLY A 325 19.87 -6.50 7.50
C GLY A 325 21.34 -6.33 7.10
N SER A 326 21.64 -5.38 6.21
CA SER A 326 23.02 -5.15 5.74
C SER A 326 23.99 -4.71 6.85
N ALA A 327 23.49 -4.03 7.89
CA ALA A 327 24.30 -3.67 9.06
C ALA A 327 24.67 -4.90 9.91
N LEU A 328 23.74 -5.85 10.07
CA LEU A 328 23.98 -7.11 10.76
C LEU A 328 24.91 -8.02 9.96
N ASP A 329 24.68 -8.15 8.65
CA ASP A 329 25.54 -8.93 7.75
C ASP A 329 27.00 -8.41 7.83
N PHE A 330 27.19 -7.09 7.75
CA PHE A 330 28.51 -6.48 7.96
C PHE A 330 29.11 -6.82 9.33
N LEU A 331 28.32 -6.79 10.41
CA LEU A 331 28.81 -7.13 11.76
C LEU A 331 29.17 -8.62 11.92
N TYR A 332 28.54 -9.53 11.18
CA TYR A 332 28.88 -10.95 11.16
C TYR A 332 30.08 -11.26 10.26
N GLU A 333 30.15 -10.66 9.07
CA GLU A 333 31.19 -10.95 8.07
C GLU A 333 32.52 -10.21 8.31
N TYR A 334 32.52 -9.09 9.04
CA TYR A 334 33.72 -8.27 9.22
C TYR A 334 34.86 -9.02 9.95
N ASP A 335 35.95 -9.29 9.22
CA ASP A 335 37.25 -9.72 9.76
C ASP A 335 38.28 -8.59 9.56
N PRO A 336 38.89 -8.04 10.64
CA PRO A 336 39.91 -6.99 10.53
C PRO A 336 41.21 -7.43 9.84
N ARG A 337 41.42 -8.73 9.58
CA ARG A 337 42.61 -9.27 8.89
C ARG A 337 42.47 -9.25 7.36
N THR A 338 41.24 -9.26 6.85
CA THR A 338 40.92 -9.33 5.41
C THR A 338 40.26 -8.06 4.89
N SER A 339 39.63 -7.27 5.77
CA SER A 339 38.95 -6.02 5.42
C SER A 339 39.92 -4.92 4.99
N GLY A 340 39.65 -4.30 3.84
CA GLY A 340 40.43 -3.16 3.32
C GLY A 340 40.20 -1.82 4.04
N ALA A 341 39.24 -1.77 4.96
CA ALA A 341 38.93 -0.60 5.79
C ALA A 341 38.95 -1.00 7.26
N LEU A 342 39.62 -0.20 8.09
CA LEU A 342 39.72 -0.41 9.54
C LEU A 342 38.65 0.40 10.27
N ILE A 343 38.04 -0.21 11.29
CA ILE A 343 37.16 0.49 12.24
C ILE A 343 38.02 1.36 13.15
N SER A 344 37.66 2.64 13.30
CA SER A 344 38.41 3.63 14.09
C SER A 344 37.54 4.85 14.45
N SER A 345 37.93 5.61 15.46
CA SER A 345 37.37 6.95 15.74
C SER A 345 37.66 7.95 14.63
N ASP A 346 38.78 7.73 13.93
CA ASP A 346 39.36 8.65 12.95
C ASP A 346 38.93 8.30 11.51
N SER A 347 38.06 7.29 11.35
CA SER A 347 37.48 6.89 10.07
C SER A 347 36.71 8.06 9.44
N SER A 348 36.90 8.27 8.13
CA SER A 348 36.22 9.33 7.37
C SER A 348 34.70 9.26 7.54
N THR A 349 34.05 10.38 7.82
CA THR A 349 32.58 10.43 7.97
C THR A 349 31.84 10.15 6.66
N LYS A 350 32.52 10.31 5.52
CA LYS A 350 32.07 9.85 4.19
C LYS A 350 32.10 8.32 4.01
N SER A 351 32.60 7.55 4.98
CA SER A 351 32.56 6.09 4.96
C SER A 351 31.38 5.55 5.77
N ARG A 352 31.02 4.27 5.52
CA ARG A 352 29.92 3.54 6.16
C ARG A 352 29.92 3.77 7.67
N PHE A 353 28.78 4.07 8.27
CA PHE A 353 28.70 4.53 9.67
C PHE A 353 29.30 3.53 10.70
N LEU A 354 29.23 2.23 10.41
CA LEU A 354 29.79 1.15 11.23
C LEU A 354 31.33 1.21 11.35
N LEU A 355 32.02 1.84 10.40
CA LEU A 355 33.48 2.02 10.44
C LEU A 355 33.93 3.13 11.40
N ASN A 356 33.02 4.01 11.84
CA ASN A 356 33.33 5.16 12.70
C ASN A 356 32.74 4.97 14.10
N THR A 357 33.60 4.74 15.09
CA THR A 357 33.18 4.45 16.48
C THR A 357 32.49 5.63 17.17
N ASN A 358 32.89 6.87 16.86
CA ASN A 358 32.26 8.08 17.40
C ASN A 358 30.81 8.22 16.89
N THR A 359 30.56 7.79 15.65
CA THR A 359 29.23 7.81 15.03
C THR A 359 28.26 6.89 15.75
N LEU A 360 28.70 5.68 16.14
CA LEU A 360 27.88 4.75 16.92
C LEU A 360 27.48 5.33 18.29
N VAL A 361 28.41 6.02 18.98
CA VAL A 361 28.12 6.69 20.26
C VAL A 361 27.10 7.82 20.06
N ALA A 362 27.25 8.63 19.00
CA ALA A 362 26.33 9.72 18.70
C ALA A 362 24.91 9.22 18.34
N ILE A 363 24.80 8.14 17.54
CA ILE A 363 23.51 7.49 17.23
C ILE A 363 22.85 7.00 18.53
N HIS A 364 23.59 6.31 19.40
CA HIS A 364 23.06 5.84 20.68
C HIS A 364 22.55 7.01 21.55
N GLN A 365 23.30 8.10 21.68
CA GLN A 365 22.86 9.28 22.45
C GLN A 365 21.62 9.96 21.88
N ILE A 366 21.48 10.01 20.54
CA ILE A 366 20.28 10.55 19.89
C ILE A 366 19.05 9.69 20.19
N LEU A 367 19.21 8.37 20.17
CA LEU A 367 18.11 7.43 20.35
C LEU A 367 17.73 7.22 21.82
N VAL A 368 18.66 7.35 22.76
CA VAL A 368 18.35 7.45 24.20
C VAL A 368 17.53 8.72 24.48
N ASP A 369 17.89 9.88 23.90
CA ASP A 369 17.10 11.13 24.05
C ASP A 369 15.66 10.99 23.52
N ALA A 370 15.44 10.22 22.45
CA ALA A 370 14.12 9.92 21.92
C ALA A 370 13.33 8.91 22.79
N ALA A 371 14.02 7.93 23.39
CA ALA A 371 13.44 6.97 24.33
C ALA A 371 13.02 7.65 25.65
N ASP A 372 13.89 8.50 26.22
CA ASP A 372 13.60 9.29 27.44
C ASP A 372 12.36 10.19 27.27
N LYS A 373 12.14 10.70 26.03
CA LYS A 373 10.97 11.49 25.64
C LYS A 373 9.73 10.65 25.28
N ARG A 374 9.87 9.33 25.11
CA ARG A 374 8.82 8.40 24.64
C ARG A 374 8.24 8.78 23.27
N CYS A 375 9.11 9.12 22.32
CA CYS A 375 8.71 9.42 20.94
C CYS A 375 8.18 8.15 20.23
N VAL A 376 6.86 8.09 20.01
CA VAL A 376 6.16 7.03 19.29
C VAL A 376 6.72 6.87 17.86
N ALA A 377 6.90 7.97 17.12
CA ALA A 377 7.45 7.91 15.76
C ALA A 377 8.92 7.44 15.72
N ALA A 378 9.65 7.54 16.83
CA ALA A 378 11.00 6.98 16.97
C ALA A 378 10.99 5.47 17.25
N GLY A 379 9.89 4.91 17.78
CA GLY A 379 9.79 3.52 18.24
C GLY A 379 10.40 2.48 17.29
N PRO A 380 10.02 2.43 16.00
CA PRO A 380 10.61 1.47 15.05
C PRO A 380 12.13 1.61 14.89
N VAL A 381 12.66 2.83 14.97
CA VAL A 381 14.09 3.15 14.89
C VAL A 381 14.84 2.71 16.15
N LEU A 382 14.19 2.82 17.32
CA LEU A 382 14.70 2.29 18.58
C LEU A 382 14.83 0.76 18.53
N VAL A 383 13.83 0.05 18.00
CA VAL A 383 13.90 -1.41 17.75
C VAL A 383 15.08 -1.73 16.82
N ALA A 384 15.15 -1.09 15.66
CA ALA A 384 16.23 -1.28 14.69
C ALA A 384 17.63 -1.10 15.30
N TRP A 385 17.84 -0.03 16.06
CA TRP A 385 19.11 0.24 16.71
C TRP A 385 19.43 -0.75 17.85
N SER A 386 18.43 -1.16 18.62
CA SER A 386 18.61 -2.14 19.69
C SER A 386 19.09 -3.49 19.17
N LEU A 387 18.65 -3.90 17.97
CA LEU A 387 19.08 -5.13 17.30
C LEU A 387 20.54 -5.02 16.85
N ILE A 388 20.93 -3.89 16.24
CA ILE A 388 22.32 -3.61 15.87
C ILE A 388 23.23 -3.62 17.12
N LEU A 389 22.81 -2.94 18.20
CA LEU A 389 23.56 -2.93 19.47
C LEU A 389 23.67 -4.31 20.12
N LYS A 390 22.61 -5.13 20.08
CA LYS A 390 22.63 -6.48 20.66
C LYS A 390 23.61 -7.39 19.93
N THR A 391 23.67 -7.30 18.60
CA THR A 391 24.67 -8.02 17.78
C THR A 391 26.09 -7.50 18.01
N LEU A 392 26.27 -6.18 18.11
CA LEU A 392 27.55 -5.55 18.44
C LEU A 392 28.08 -6.04 19.81
N HIS A 393 27.22 -6.06 20.82
CA HIS A 393 27.54 -6.55 22.17
C HIS A 393 27.89 -8.04 22.16
N GLY A 394 27.06 -8.87 21.53
CA GLY A 394 27.30 -10.31 21.42
C GLY A 394 28.61 -10.67 20.71
N ARG A 395 29.00 -9.89 19.69
CA ARG A 395 30.30 -10.01 19.01
C ARG A 395 31.48 -9.73 19.96
N VAL A 396 31.41 -8.61 20.70
CA VAL A 396 32.46 -8.22 21.66
C VAL A 396 32.56 -9.24 22.80
N ASP A 397 31.44 -9.74 23.31
CA ASP A 397 31.42 -10.79 24.33
C ASP A 397 32.06 -12.09 23.82
N ALA A 398 31.71 -12.53 22.60
CA ALA A 398 32.25 -13.75 22.01
C ALA A 398 33.78 -13.66 21.80
N ASN A 399 34.29 -12.52 21.31
CA ASN A 399 35.73 -12.32 21.19
C ASN A 399 36.43 -12.26 22.56
N THR A 400 35.81 -11.61 23.55
CA THR A 400 36.32 -11.56 24.94
C THR A 400 36.37 -12.96 25.56
N ALA A 401 35.35 -13.78 25.37
CA ALA A 401 35.31 -15.16 25.83
C ALA A 401 36.39 -16.03 25.16
N ALA A 402 36.58 -15.88 23.84
CA ALA A 402 37.64 -16.58 23.11
C ALA A 402 39.05 -16.18 23.57
N GLN A 403 39.29 -14.90 23.89
CA GLN A 403 40.55 -14.45 24.49
C GLN A 403 40.79 -15.05 25.88
N ILE A 404 39.73 -15.22 26.70
CA ILE A 404 39.83 -15.84 28.02
C ILE A 404 40.15 -17.34 27.87
N ASP A 405 39.42 -18.06 27.01
CA ASP A 405 39.63 -19.49 26.74
C ASP A 405 41.02 -19.78 26.16
N GLU A 406 41.50 -18.96 25.21
CA GLU A 406 42.86 -19.06 24.68
C GLU A 406 43.91 -18.81 25.78
N ARG A 407 43.67 -17.82 26.65
CA ARG A 407 44.57 -17.49 27.77
C ARG A 407 44.60 -18.61 28.82
N GLU A 408 43.45 -19.22 29.14
CA GLU A 408 43.37 -20.34 30.07
C GLU A 408 44.04 -21.59 29.48
N SER A 409 43.79 -21.91 28.20
CA SER A 409 44.47 -23.00 27.50
C SER A 409 46.00 -22.87 27.53
N ARG A 410 46.53 -21.67 27.27
CA ARG A 410 47.98 -21.37 27.37
C ARG A 410 48.56 -21.51 28.79
N ILE A 411 47.73 -21.43 29.84
CA ILE A 411 48.17 -21.65 31.23
C ILE A 411 48.32 -23.16 31.52
N PHE A 412 47.53 -24.02 30.87
CA PHE A 412 47.64 -25.48 31.01
C PHE A 412 48.75 -26.10 30.13
N ASP A 413 49.04 -25.56 28.94
CA ASP A 413 50.05 -26.08 27.99
C ASP A 413 51.51 -25.68 28.32
N HIS A 414 51.94 -25.83 29.58
CA HIS A 414 53.21 -25.29 30.09
C HIS A 414 54.51 -26.02 29.65
N GLU A 415 54.49 -26.79 28.55
CA GLU A 415 55.65 -27.53 28.01
C GLU A 415 55.84 -27.37 26.48
N SER A 416 55.60 -26.18 25.91
CA SER A 416 56.10 -25.86 24.55
C SER A 416 56.41 -24.37 24.37
N SER A 417 57.66 -23.99 24.60
CA SER A 417 58.13 -22.63 24.35
C SER A 417 58.67 -22.47 22.93
N ILE A 418 58.58 -21.26 22.37
CA ILE A 418 58.98 -20.86 21.00
C ILE A 418 57.94 -21.19 19.90
N ALA A 419 56.80 -20.49 19.95
CA ALA A 419 56.00 -20.14 18.78
C ALA A 419 55.57 -18.67 18.89
N THR A 420 55.33 -18.01 17.76
CA THR A 420 55.09 -16.56 17.66
C THR A 420 53.92 -16.06 18.51
N ASP A 421 54.09 -14.87 19.09
CA ASP A 421 53.17 -14.18 19.98
C ASP A 421 51.92 -13.62 19.24
N ALA A 422 51.06 -14.55 18.80
CA ALA A 422 49.77 -14.24 18.21
C ALA A 422 48.70 -14.20 19.32
N THR A 423 48.69 -13.16 20.14
CA THR A 423 47.53 -12.89 21.00
C THR A 423 46.33 -12.52 20.12
N LEU A 424 45.15 -13.09 20.40
CA LEU A 424 43.91 -12.61 19.80
C LEU A 424 43.73 -11.12 20.11
N ALA A 425 43.60 -10.30 19.06
CA ALA A 425 43.43 -8.86 19.21
C ALA A 425 42.09 -8.51 19.89
N SER A 426 42.07 -7.39 20.60
CA SER A 426 40.83 -6.74 21.08
C SER A 426 39.90 -6.48 19.90
N ASP A 427 38.59 -6.68 20.10
CA ASP A 427 37.62 -6.38 19.04
C ASP A 427 37.52 -4.85 18.89
N PRO A 428 37.53 -4.30 17.66
CA PRO A 428 37.54 -2.85 17.44
C PRO A 428 36.35 -2.10 18.07
N TYR A 429 35.24 -2.78 18.37
CA TYR A 429 34.09 -2.18 19.05
C TYR A 429 34.14 -2.25 20.58
N GLU A 430 35.13 -2.93 21.17
CA GLU A 430 35.19 -3.22 22.61
C GLU A 430 35.12 -1.96 23.50
N SER A 431 35.78 -0.86 23.09
CA SER A 431 35.69 0.42 23.81
C SER A 431 34.29 1.03 23.72
N VAL A 432 33.69 1.02 22.52
CA VAL A 432 32.36 1.62 22.28
C VAL A 432 31.29 0.89 23.06
N VAL A 433 31.29 -0.45 23.01
CA VAL A 433 30.33 -1.27 23.78
C VAL A 433 30.51 -0.99 25.28
N LYS A 434 31.75 -0.94 25.79
CA LYS A 434 32.00 -0.61 27.21
C LYS A 434 31.54 0.79 27.60
N ASP A 435 31.63 1.78 26.70
CA ASP A 435 31.18 3.14 27.00
C ASP A 435 29.65 3.28 26.92
N ILE A 436 29.01 2.64 25.94
CA ILE A 436 27.54 2.52 25.86
C ILE A 436 26.98 1.84 27.11
N MET A 437 27.56 0.72 27.54
CA MET A 437 27.12 -0.05 28.71
C MET A 437 27.38 0.65 30.07
N LYS A 438 28.10 1.78 30.10
CA LYS A 438 28.25 2.64 31.30
C LYS A 438 27.19 3.75 31.38
N THR A 439 26.41 3.96 30.32
CA THR A 439 25.40 5.04 30.27
C THR A 439 24.37 4.80 31.38
N GLU A 440 24.22 5.76 32.28
CA GLU A 440 23.24 5.68 33.38
C GLU A 440 21.82 5.71 32.79
N THR A 441 21.04 4.65 33.03
CA THR A 441 19.60 4.66 32.75
C THR A 441 18.89 5.58 33.75
N PRO A 442 17.71 6.15 33.42
CA PRO A 442 16.99 7.05 34.31
C PRO A 442 16.80 6.46 35.73
N ASN A 443 17.14 7.22 36.77
CA ASN A 443 17.27 6.76 38.17
C ASN A 443 16.02 6.07 38.78
N GLU A 444 14.86 6.13 38.12
CA GLU A 444 13.62 5.48 38.54
C GLU A 444 13.42 4.08 37.90
N ASN A 445 14.19 3.72 36.87
CA ASN A 445 14.05 2.45 36.15
C ASN A 445 14.80 1.29 36.84
N PRO A 446 14.17 0.12 37.01
CA PRO A 446 14.82 -1.07 37.59
C PRO A 446 15.82 -1.74 36.63
N ILE A 447 15.76 -1.42 35.34
CA ILE A 447 16.57 -2.01 34.27
C ILE A 447 17.92 -1.27 34.18
N LYS A 448 19.01 -2.02 34.36
CA LYS A 448 20.39 -1.51 34.32
C LYS A 448 21.10 -1.70 32.99
N ASN A 449 20.52 -2.48 32.07
CA ASN A 449 21.09 -2.72 30.75
C ASN A 449 20.50 -1.71 29.74
N PRO A 450 21.30 -0.84 29.11
CA PRO A 450 20.79 0.18 28.19
C PRO A 450 20.19 -0.43 26.90
N ILE A 451 20.61 -1.64 26.50
CA ILE A 451 20.01 -2.33 25.33
C ILE A 451 18.60 -2.80 25.68
N GLU A 452 18.43 -3.41 26.85
CA GLU A 452 17.13 -3.88 27.35
C GLU A 452 16.17 -2.71 27.62
N TYR A 453 16.69 -1.59 28.16
CA TYR A 453 15.95 -0.35 28.32
C TYR A 453 15.40 0.19 26.99
N LEU A 454 16.24 0.24 25.94
CA LEU A 454 15.80 0.69 24.61
C LEU A 454 14.76 -0.24 23.98
N ILE A 455 14.90 -1.56 24.14
CA ILE A 455 13.90 -2.53 23.63
C ILE A 455 12.55 -2.29 24.30
N LEU A 456 12.51 -2.30 25.64
CA LEU A 456 11.25 -2.18 26.40
C LEU A 456 10.60 -0.82 26.22
N THR A 457 11.39 0.26 26.16
CA THR A 457 10.83 1.59 25.87
C THR A 457 10.27 1.66 24.44
N ALA A 458 10.90 0.99 23.48
CA ALA A 458 10.41 0.94 22.11
C ALA A 458 9.10 0.15 21.97
N THR A 459 8.99 -1.02 22.62
CA THR A 459 7.79 -1.87 22.58
C THR A 459 6.64 -1.27 23.36
N ASP A 460 6.88 -0.89 24.62
CA ASP A 460 5.82 -0.62 25.59
C ASP A 460 5.39 0.85 25.58
N ASP A 461 6.36 1.77 25.71
CA ASP A 461 6.10 3.22 25.80
C ASP A 461 5.91 3.85 24.40
N CYS A 462 6.77 3.51 23.43
CA CYS A 462 6.71 4.04 22.06
C CYS A 462 5.83 3.23 21.10
N ARG A 463 5.24 2.10 21.52
CA ARG A 463 4.31 1.26 20.73
C ARG A 463 4.84 0.96 19.32
N ALA A 464 6.12 0.60 19.20
CA ALA A 464 6.82 0.45 17.92
C ALA A 464 6.20 -0.61 17.01
N LEU A 465 5.82 -1.76 17.56
CA LEU A 465 5.22 -2.85 16.80
C LEU A 465 3.82 -2.47 16.30
N GLU A 466 3.00 -1.84 17.14
CA GLU A 466 1.68 -1.33 16.73
C GLU A 466 1.80 -0.27 15.64
N SER A 467 2.79 0.64 15.74
CA SER A 467 3.08 1.64 14.69
C SER A 467 3.48 0.98 13.37
N LEU A 468 4.32 -0.06 13.40
CA LEU A 468 4.70 -0.84 12.21
C LEU A 468 3.50 -1.58 11.60
N ASN A 469 2.61 -2.11 12.42
CA ASN A 469 1.36 -2.74 12.00
C ASN A 469 0.42 -1.73 11.30
N GLU A 470 0.16 -0.58 11.95
CA GLU A 470 -0.66 0.51 11.39
C GLU A 470 -0.06 1.05 10.08
N PHE A 471 1.26 1.23 10.00
CA PHE A 471 1.92 1.62 8.76
C PHE A 471 1.73 0.55 7.67
N ALA A 472 2.02 -0.72 7.97
CA ALA A 472 1.95 -1.80 6.98
C ALA A 472 0.54 -1.94 6.35
N LEU A 473 -0.53 -1.81 7.13
CA LEU A 473 -1.92 -1.77 6.67
C LEU A 473 -2.23 -0.60 5.70
N ARG A 474 -1.42 0.47 5.71
CA ARG A 474 -1.55 1.67 4.88
C ARG A 474 -0.51 1.74 3.75
N LEU A 475 0.30 0.70 3.59
CA LEU A 475 1.36 0.57 2.58
C LEU A 475 1.03 -0.48 1.49
N GLY A 476 -0.18 -1.03 1.47
CA GLY A 476 -0.68 -1.87 0.37
C GLY A 476 -1.23 -1.07 -0.80
N SER A 477 -2.26 -1.63 -1.46
CA SER A 477 -2.92 -1.00 -2.62
C SER A 477 -4.42 -0.80 -2.41
N THR A 478 -4.79 -0.39 -1.20
CA THR A 478 -6.17 -0.02 -0.85
C THR A 478 -6.47 1.41 -1.29
N SER A 479 -7.75 1.80 -1.30
CA SER A 479 -8.17 3.19 -1.55
C SER A 479 -7.64 4.20 -0.53
N GLU A 480 -7.11 3.72 0.60
CA GLU A 480 -6.66 4.56 1.71
C GLU A 480 -5.13 4.55 1.92
N ALA A 481 -4.39 3.89 1.02
CA ALA A 481 -2.93 3.79 1.08
C ALA A 481 -2.23 5.16 1.07
N PHE A 482 -1.13 5.27 1.83
CA PHE A 482 -0.39 6.53 1.97
C PHE A 482 0.48 6.89 0.74
N PHE A 483 1.01 5.88 0.05
CA PHE A 483 1.98 6.06 -1.05
C PHE A 483 1.59 5.24 -2.28
N SER A 484 2.39 5.35 -3.35
CA SER A 484 2.23 4.47 -4.51
C SER A 484 2.40 3.00 -4.10
N ARG A 485 1.65 2.08 -4.72
CA ARG A 485 1.70 0.63 -4.45
C ARG A 485 3.13 0.06 -4.46
N ARG A 486 3.99 0.61 -5.32
CA ARG A 486 5.41 0.24 -5.46
C ARG A 486 6.25 0.73 -4.28
N THR A 487 6.14 2.02 -3.95
CA THR A 487 6.83 2.63 -2.80
C THR A 487 6.36 1.97 -1.49
N GLY A 488 5.07 1.70 -1.36
CA GLY A 488 4.48 0.95 -0.25
C GLY A 488 4.95 -0.51 -0.16
N GLY A 489 5.04 -1.23 -1.28
CA GLY A 489 5.61 -2.58 -1.34
C GLY A 489 7.05 -2.64 -0.84
N MET A 490 7.91 -1.70 -1.27
CA MET A 490 9.28 -1.58 -0.75
C MET A 490 9.35 -1.26 0.75
N MET A 491 8.49 -0.38 1.24
CA MET A 491 8.42 -0.09 2.68
C MET A 491 7.95 -1.30 3.48
N ARG A 492 7.00 -2.10 2.99
CA ARG A 492 6.60 -3.37 3.62
C ARG A 492 7.72 -4.41 3.61
N ILE A 493 8.53 -4.50 2.55
CA ILE A 493 9.75 -5.35 2.53
C ILE A 493 10.74 -4.92 3.62
N LEU A 494 10.94 -3.62 3.82
CA LEU A 494 11.80 -3.10 4.90
C LEU A 494 11.26 -3.43 6.30
N ILE A 495 9.93 -3.46 6.49
CA ILE A 495 9.30 -3.93 7.73
C ILE A 495 9.53 -5.45 7.89
N LEU A 496 9.39 -6.25 6.84
CA LEU A 496 9.69 -7.69 6.88
C LEU A 496 11.15 -7.96 7.28
N ASP A 497 12.12 -7.21 6.74
CA ASP A 497 13.53 -7.36 7.11
C ASP A 497 13.76 -7.02 8.60
N LEU A 498 13.14 -5.95 9.12
CA LEU A 498 13.18 -5.64 10.55
C LEU A 498 12.56 -6.76 11.40
N MET A 499 11.45 -7.36 10.96
CA MET A 499 10.81 -8.49 11.66
C MET A 499 11.67 -9.75 11.60
N LYS A 500 12.37 -10.02 10.49
CA LYS A 500 13.37 -11.11 10.37
C LYS A 500 14.44 -11.03 11.45
N CYS A 501 14.91 -9.82 11.74
CA CYS A 501 15.94 -9.57 12.75
C CYS A 501 15.44 -9.77 14.20
N SER A 502 14.13 -9.83 14.46
CA SER A 502 13.55 -10.02 15.81
C SER A 502 14.07 -11.28 16.54
N ARG A 503 14.50 -12.30 15.78
CA ARG A 503 15.20 -13.51 16.30
C ARG A 503 16.37 -13.18 17.23
N ILE A 504 17.11 -12.11 16.94
CA ILE A 504 18.27 -11.66 17.73
C ILE A 504 17.81 -11.20 19.12
N SER A 505 16.61 -10.61 19.23
CA SER A 505 16.04 -10.19 20.51
C SER A 505 15.45 -11.33 21.33
N GLY A 506 15.09 -12.47 20.71
CA GLY A 506 14.36 -13.56 21.36
C GLY A 506 12.86 -13.31 21.48
N LEU A 507 12.33 -12.33 20.72
CA LEU A 507 10.89 -11.99 20.61
C LEU A 507 10.20 -12.85 19.52
N GLU A 508 10.76 -14.01 19.21
CA GLU A 508 10.30 -14.88 18.14
C GLU A 508 8.87 -15.36 18.39
N TYR A 509 8.03 -15.27 17.36
CA TYR A 509 6.68 -15.84 17.37
C TYR A 509 5.78 -15.31 18.50
N GLN A 510 5.97 -14.07 18.95
CA GLN A 510 4.99 -13.37 19.78
C GLN A 510 3.90 -12.73 18.92
N ALA A 511 2.67 -12.65 19.44
CA ALA A 511 1.53 -12.07 18.72
C ALA A 511 1.81 -10.63 18.24
N GLU A 512 2.47 -9.83 19.07
CA GLU A 512 2.86 -8.45 18.79
C GLU A 512 3.84 -8.31 17.61
N VAL A 513 4.66 -9.33 17.34
CA VAL A 513 5.60 -9.38 16.19
C VAL A 513 4.91 -10.00 14.95
N LEU A 514 3.91 -10.85 15.17
CA LEU A 514 3.15 -11.50 14.10
C LEU A 514 2.20 -10.52 13.38
N GLU A 515 1.57 -9.57 14.09
CA GLU A 515 0.67 -8.61 13.43
C GLU A 515 1.39 -7.71 12.39
N PRO A 516 2.54 -7.06 12.68
CA PRO A 516 3.31 -6.33 11.67
C PRO A 516 3.75 -7.19 10.50
N LEU A 517 4.08 -8.47 10.72
CA LEU A 517 4.41 -9.42 9.65
C LEU A 517 3.20 -9.64 8.73
N LEU A 518 2.05 -10.02 9.29
CA LEU A 518 0.82 -10.30 8.54
C LEU A 518 0.29 -9.07 7.80
N SER A 519 0.37 -7.90 8.42
CA SER A 519 0.05 -6.61 7.79
C SER A 519 1.06 -6.21 6.72
N SER A 520 2.33 -6.63 6.83
CA SER A 520 3.34 -6.40 5.79
C SER A 520 3.13 -7.31 4.58
N LEU A 521 2.66 -8.55 4.77
CA LEU A 521 2.28 -9.45 3.67
C LEU A 521 1.00 -8.96 2.97
N SER A 522 -0.10 -8.80 3.73
CA SER A 522 -1.41 -8.38 3.18
C SER A 522 -1.47 -6.92 2.71
N GLY A 523 -0.73 -6.01 3.36
CA GLY A 523 -0.80 -4.58 3.08
C GLY A 523 -2.17 -3.95 3.37
N GLY A 524 -2.99 -4.59 4.23
CA GLY A 524 -4.38 -4.19 4.48
C GLY A 524 -5.33 -4.44 3.32
N GLN A 525 -4.91 -5.15 2.26
CA GLN A 525 -5.78 -5.55 1.15
C GLN A 525 -6.81 -6.57 1.63
N ASN A 526 -8.06 -6.43 1.19
CA ASN A 526 -9.08 -7.46 1.30
C ASN A 526 -9.24 -8.23 -0.02
N TYR A 527 -10.07 -9.29 -0.01
CA TYR A 527 -10.42 -10.06 -1.21
C TYR A 527 -10.82 -9.19 -2.41
N TRP A 528 -11.60 -8.13 -2.15
CA TRP A 528 -12.11 -7.22 -3.17
C TRP A 528 -11.05 -6.28 -3.76
N ASP A 529 -9.98 -5.96 -3.03
CA ASP A 529 -8.81 -5.27 -3.57
C ASP A 529 -8.02 -6.18 -4.52
N LEU A 530 -7.90 -7.47 -4.20
CA LEU A 530 -7.21 -8.47 -5.04
C LEU A 530 -7.90 -8.63 -6.40
N VAL A 531 -9.24 -8.70 -6.42
CA VAL A 531 -10.05 -8.74 -7.65
C VAL A 531 -9.75 -7.54 -8.57
N ASN A 532 -9.50 -6.36 -8.00
CA ASN A 532 -9.20 -5.14 -8.76
C ASN A 532 -7.68 -4.94 -8.99
N SER A 533 -6.84 -5.79 -8.40
CA SER A 533 -5.39 -5.62 -8.43
C SER A 533 -4.81 -6.06 -9.79
N LYS A 534 -3.80 -5.32 -10.25
CA LYS A 534 -2.93 -5.76 -11.34
C LYS A 534 -1.77 -6.54 -10.73
N GLU A 535 -1.02 -7.32 -11.49
CA GLU A 535 0.17 -7.99 -10.95
C GLU A 535 1.23 -6.96 -10.52
N LEU A 536 1.93 -7.24 -9.41
CA LEU A 536 3.15 -6.54 -9.02
C LEU A 536 4.35 -7.24 -9.65
N ASN A 537 5.45 -6.53 -9.87
CA ASN A 537 6.71 -7.18 -10.20
C ASN A 537 7.27 -7.82 -8.91
N CYS A 538 7.64 -9.09 -9.00
CA CYS A 538 8.12 -9.97 -7.92
C CYS A 538 9.11 -9.30 -6.96
N ALA A 539 10.05 -8.49 -7.49
CA ALA A 539 11.07 -7.78 -6.70
C ALA A 539 10.54 -6.66 -5.76
N PHE A 540 9.24 -6.34 -5.80
CA PHE A 540 8.58 -5.34 -4.95
C PHE A 540 7.34 -5.90 -4.26
N ASP A 541 7.17 -7.22 -4.29
CA ASP A 541 6.09 -7.91 -3.62
C ASP A 541 6.59 -8.50 -2.29
N PRO A 542 6.11 -8.02 -1.12
CA PRO A 542 6.50 -8.56 0.18
C PRO A 542 6.24 -10.07 0.30
N VAL A 543 5.22 -10.60 -0.38
CA VAL A 543 4.92 -12.04 -0.36
C VAL A 543 5.99 -12.83 -1.11
N ALA A 544 6.45 -12.34 -2.25
CA ALA A 544 7.53 -12.98 -2.99
C ALA A 544 8.84 -12.96 -2.19
N THR A 545 9.21 -11.80 -1.62
CA THR A 545 10.40 -11.69 -0.76
C THR A 545 10.33 -12.62 0.45
N PHE A 546 9.16 -12.75 1.09
CA PHE A 546 8.95 -13.68 2.20
C PHE A 546 9.11 -15.16 1.79
N LEU A 547 8.71 -15.54 0.57
CA LEU A 547 8.85 -16.89 0.05
C LEU A 547 10.27 -17.22 -0.42
N GLU A 548 11.05 -16.22 -0.83
CA GLU A 548 12.42 -16.38 -1.32
C GLU A 548 13.47 -16.32 -0.18
N ASP A 549 13.21 -15.57 0.91
CA ASP A 549 14.10 -15.46 2.06
C ASP A 549 13.95 -16.68 3.02
N PRO A 550 14.97 -17.56 3.13
CA PRO A 550 14.87 -18.75 3.97
C PRO A 550 14.85 -18.44 5.48
N GLU A 551 15.35 -17.28 5.90
CA GLU A 551 15.34 -16.89 7.31
C GLU A 551 13.96 -16.40 7.75
N LEU A 552 13.23 -15.69 6.88
CA LEU A 552 11.82 -15.34 7.13
C LEU A 552 10.95 -16.59 7.27
N LEU A 553 11.16 -17.59 6.40
CA LEU A 553 10.47 -18.88 6.49
C LEU A 553 10.79 -19.61 7.80
N ALA A 554 12.06 -19.70 8.18
CA ALA A 554 12.49 -20.37 9.42
C ALA A 554 12.04 -19.62 10.69
N THR A 555 11.94 -18.29 10.65
CA THR A 555 11.55 -17.48 11.82
C THR A 555 10.04 -17.47 12.05
N PHE A 556 9.23 -17.54 10.98
CA PHE A 556 7.77 -17.35 11.08
C PHE A 556 6.94 -18.53 10.55
N LEU A 557 7.18 -18.99 9.32
CA LEU A 557 6.33 -20.03 8.71
C LEU A 557 6.57 -21.41 9.33
N GLU A 558 7.82 -21.80 9.57
CA GLU A 558 8.13 -23.10 10.17
C GLU A 558 7.61 -23.24 11.62
N PRO A 559 7.76 -22.22 12.50
CA PRO A 559 7.16 -22.24 13.84
C PRO A 559 5.63 -22.13 13.84
N ALA A 560 5.01 -21.47 12.85
CA ALA A 560 3.55 -21.50 12.69
C ALA A 560 3.07 -22.91 12.32
N ARG A 561 3.68 -23.50 11.30
CA ARG A 561 3.33 -24.83 10.80
C ARG A 561 3.61 -25.94 11.82
N SER A 562 4.62 -25.81 12.68
CA SER A 562 4.93 -26.81 13.71
C SER A 562 3.92 -26.83 14.86
N ARG A 563 3.20 -25.72 15.08
CA ARG A 563 2.11 -25.61 16.06
C ARG A 563 0.72 -25.84 15.46
N TYR A 564 0.57 -25.75 14.14
CA TYR A 564 -0.67 -26.10 13.44
C TYR A 564 -1.01 -27.61 13.56
N PRO A 565 -2.27 -28.01 13.80
CA PRO A 565 -3.48 -27.18 13.94
C PRO A 565 -3.81 -26.74 15.38
N TYR A 566 -2.98 -27.07 16.38
CA TYR A 566 -3.21 -26.70 17.79
C TYR A 566 -3.26 -25.18 18.00
N GLU A 567 -2.37 -24.45 17.33
CA GLU A 567 -2.51 -23.01 17.10
C GLU A 567 -2.82 -22.81 15.60
N SER A 568 -4.11 -22.83 15.24
CA SER A 568 -4.58 -22.76 13.86
C SER A 568 -4.33 -21.38 13.23
N LEU A 569 -4.79 -20.33 13.90
CA LEU A 569 -4.95 -18.99 13.34
C LEU A 569 -3.64 -18.35 12.81
N PRO A 570 -2.48 -18.42 13.49
CA PRO A 570 -1.24 -17.86 12.96
C PRO A 570 -0.83 -18.47 11.62
N PHE A 571 -0.89 -19.80 11.49
CA PHE A 571 -0.55 -20.49 10.25
C PHE A 571 -1.56 -20.18 9.15
N LEU A 572 -2.86 -20.21 9.46
CA LEU A 572 -3.91 -19.88 8.49
C LEU A 572 -3.75 -18.45 7.95
N ARG A 573 -3.56 -17.44 8.82
CA ARG A 573 -3.36 -16.04 8.40
C ARG A 573 -2.11 -15.85 7.54
N ILE A 574 -1.00 -16.54 7.85
CA ILE A 574 0.20 -16.52 6.99
C ILE A 574 -0.10 -17.14 5.61
N ILE A 575 -0.74 -18.31 5.57
CA ILE A 575 -1.08 -18.98 4.30
C ILE A 575 -2.10 -18.17 3.49
N HIS A 576 -3.06 -17.52 4.13
CA HIS A 576 -3.99 -16.60 3.48
C HIS A 576 -3.25 -15.43 2.85
N ALA A 577 -2.44 -14.70 3.63
CA ALA A 577 -1.66 -13.57 3.15
C ALA A 577 -0.65 -13.91 2.04
N ILE A 578 -0.28 -15.20 1.89
CA ILE A 578 0.56 -15.71 0.79
C ILE A 578 -0.29 -16.12 -0.43
N SER A 579 -1.50 -16.68 -0.22
CA SER A 579 -2.38 -17.19 -1.30
C SER A 579 -2.97 -16.10 -2.20
N THR A 580 -2.89 -14.84 -1.77
CA THR A 580 -3.26 -13.64 -2.52
C THR A 580 -2.33 -13.35 -3.71
N PHE A 581 -1.17 -14.03 -3.79
CA PHE A 581 -0.17 -13.84 -4.85
C PHE A 581 -0.55 -14.56 -6.15
N SER A 582 -0.44 -13.85 -7.28
CA SER A 582 -0.70 -14.37 -8.63
C SER A 582 0.36 -15.37 -9.10
N ALA A 583 -0.06 -16.42 -9.81
CA ALA A 583 0.73 -17.62 -10.08
C ALA A 583 2.14 -17.38 -10.68
N GLY A 584 3.17 -17.99 -10.07
CA GLY A 584 4.54 -18.02 -10.62
C GLY A 584 5.59 -18.70 -9.74
N THR A 585 5.45 -18.64 -8.42
CA THR A 585 6.49 -19.06 -7.46
C THR A 585 6.43 -20.55 -7.13
N LEU A 586 7.57 -21.25 -7.28
CA LEU A 586 7.72 -22.66 -6.91
C LEU A 586 7.97 -22.81 -5.40
N GLY A 587 6.94 -23.24 -4.65
CA GLY A 587 7.08 -23.51 -3.21
C GLY A 587 7.99 -24.70 -2.90
N ARG A 588 8.83 -24.58 -1.86
CA ARG A 588 9.72 -25.63 -1.36
C ARG A 588 9.39 -25.99 0.09
N MET A 589 9.22 -27.28 0.38
CA MET A 589 9.05 -27.76 1.76
C MET A 589 10.39 -27.85 2.49
N LEU A 590 10.46 -27.27 3.69
CA LEU A 590 11.57 -27.40 4.65
C LEU A 590 11.04 -27.84 6.03
N SER A 591 11.92 -28.23 6.97
CA SER A 591 11.53 -28.78 8.28
C SER A 591 12.72 -28.89 9.23
N ASP A 592 12.68 -28.28 10.42
CA ASP A 592 12.83 -29.01 11.69
C ASP A 592 12.39 -28.23 12.97
N SER A 593 11.79 -28.96 13.92
CA SER A 593 11.73 -28.85 15.41
C SER A 593 11.91 -27.50 16.17
N PRO A 594 11.33 -27.28 17.39
CA PRO A 594 10.57 -28.19 18.28
C PRO A 594 9.27 -27.51 18.86
N ARG A 595 8.47 -27.96 19.87
CA ARG A 595 8.42 -29.21 20.67
C ARG A 595 7.02 -29.64 21.23
N ILE A 596 5.92 -29.46 20.50
CA ILE A 596 4.61 -30.08 20.83
C ILE A 596 4.66 -31.60 20.49
N VAL A 597 3.65 -32.43 20.79
CA VAL A 597 3.58 -33.81 20.23
C VAL A 597 3.31 -33.72 18.73
N PHE A 598 4.39 -33.53 17.97
CA PHE A 598 4.37 -33.39 16.53
C PHE A 598 4.34 -34.77 15.86
N TRP A 599 3.37 -34.98 14.97
CA TRP A 599 3.26 -36.19 14.16
C TRP A 599 3.94 -35.98 12.81
N PHE A 600 5.00 -36.74 12.51
CA PHE A 600 5.64 -36.77 11.20
C PHE A 600 4.77 -37.53 10.16
N HIS A 601 3.52 -37.10 10.00
CA HIS A 601 2.58 -37.66 9.05
C HIS A 601 2.42 -36.71 7.86
N GLN A 602 2.79 -37.16 6.65
CA GLN A 602 2.54 -36.39 5.44
C GLN A 602 1.05 -36.50 5.06
N TYR A 603 0.32 -35.39 5.16
CA TYR A 603 -1.07 -35.26 4.74
C TYR A 603 -1.24 -34.10 3.74
N SER A 604 -2.37 -34.06 3.04
CA SER A 604 -2.73 -32.93 2.18
C SER A 604 -3.46 -31.87 3.01
N GLY A 605 -2.91 -30.65 3.05
CA GLY A 605 -3.52 -29.53 3.78
C GLY A 605 -4.92 -29.18 3.29
N LEU A 606 -5.12 -29.15 1.96
CA LEU A 606 -6.45 -28.93 1.35
C LEU A 606 -7.44 -30.02 1.76
N LYS A 607 -7.01 -31.29 1.74
CA LYS A 607 -7.84 -32.43 2.19
C LYS A 607 -8.26 -32.28 3.66
N TYR A 608 -7.36 -31.77 4.50
CA TYR A 608 -7.64 -31.48 5.90
C TYR A 608 -8.63 -30.31 6.03
N PHE A 609 -8.43 -29.20 5.31
CA PHE A 609 -9.37 -28.06 5.30
C PHE A 609 -10.80 -28.50 4.98
N GLY A 610 -11.00 -29.32 3.94
CA GLY A 610 -12.34 -29.83 3.61
C GLY A 610 -12.99 -30.60 4.76
N LYS A 611 -12.23 -31.51 5.41
CA LYS A 611 -12.75 -32.29 6.54
C LYS A 611 -12.91 -31.46 7.82
N LEU A 612 -12.09 -30.43 8.01
CA LEU A 612 -12.17 -29.49 9.13
C LEU A 612 -13.42 -28.60 9.02
N LEU A 613 -13.72 -28.07 7.83
CA LEU A 613 -14.94 -27.30 7.58
C LEU A 613 -16.22 -28.14 7.82
N GLU A 614 -16.17 -29.45 7.56
CA GLU A 614 -17.30 -30.34 7.91
C GLU A 614 -17.55 -30.43 9.43
N THR A 615 -16.60 -30.05 10.30
CA THR A 615 -16.84 -29.94 11.76
C THR A 615 -17.58 -28.66 12.19
N PHE A 616 -17.73 -27.67 11.30
CA PHE A 616 -18.47 -26.44 11.59
C PHE A 616 -20.00 -26.65 11.55
N LEU A 617 -20.45 -27.56 10.70
CA LEU A 617 -21.87 -27.85 10.48
C LEU A 617 -22.50 -28.49 11.72
N THR A 618 -23.64 -27.96 12.20
CA THR A 618 -24.33 -28.49 13.39
C THR A 618 -24.80 -29.95 13.29
N ALA A 619 -24.94 -30.47 12.06
CA ALA A 619 -25.29 -31.86 11.80
C ALA A 619 -24.08 -32.83 11.84
N SER A 620 -22.90 -32.34 12.20
CA SER A 620 -21.65 -33.12 12.23
C SER A 620 -21.34 -33.63 13.63
N ASP A 621 -21.23 -34.94 13.79
CA ASP A 621 -20.72 -35.57 15.03
C ASP A 621 -19.17 -35.53 15.11
N LEU A 622 -18.51 -34.82 14.19
CA LEU A 622 -17.06 -34.76 14.06
C LEU A 622 -16.49 -33.54 14.78
N VAL A 623 -15.44 -33.77 15.58
CA VAL A 623 -14.61 -32.73 16.20
C VAL A 623 -13.18 -32.82 15.69
N ASP A 624 -12.44 -31.72 15.75
CA ASP A 624 -10.99 -31.73 15.53
C ASP A 624 -10.34 -32.55 16.67
N ALA A 625 -9.55 -33.56 16.30
CA ALA A 625 -8.89 -34.46 17.26
C ALA A 625 -7.79 -33.77 18.10
N THR A 626 -7.38 -32.56 17.74
CA THR A 626 -6.35 -31.78 18.45
C THR A 626 -6.93 -30.84 19.49
N THR A 627 -8.10 -30.25 19.24
CA THR A 627 -8.79 -29.34 20.19
C THR A 627 -9.92 -30.04 20.95
N ASN A 628 -10.47 -31.13 20.42
CA ASN A 628 -11.73 -31.79 20.81
C ASN A 628 -13.00 -30.92 20.64
N PHE A 629 -12.91 -29.85 19.85
CA PHE A 629 -14.04 -28.99 19.48
C PHE A 629 -14.20 -28.96 17.95
N GLY A 630 -15.31 -28.42 17.46
CA GLY A 630 -15.41 -28.03 16.05
C GLY A 630 -14.49 -26.83 15.75
N ILE A 631 -14.20 -26.60 14.47
CA ILE A 631 -13.44 -25.43 14.02
C ILE A 631 -14.09 -24.12 14.51
N ASP A 632 -13.27 -23.18 14.98
CA ASP A 632 -13.71 -21.86 15.40
C ASP A 632 -14.08 -20.96 14.20
N ARG A 633 -14.78 -19.84 14.47
CA ARG A 633 -15.28 -18.94 13.42
C ARG A 633 -14.18 -18.23 12.65
N ASP A 634 -13.08 -17.88 13.31
CA ASP A 634 -12.01 -17.09 12.70
C ASP A 634 -11.15 -18.00 11.80
N SER A 635 -10.83 -19.22 12.25
CA SER A 635 -10.25 -20.25 11.40
C SER A 635 -11.18 -20.65 10.24
N THR A 636 -12.50 -20.61 10.42
CA THR A 636 -13.47 -20.89 9.34
C THR A 636 -13.42 -19.80 8.25
N VAL A 637 -13.40 -18.52 8.65
CA VAL A 637 -13.18 -17.37 7.76
C VAL A 637 -11.90 -17.55 6.95
N GLU A 638 -10.75 -17.74 7.64
CA GLU A 638 -9.45 -17.88 6.98
C GLU A 638 -9.40 -19.07 6.02
N VAL A 639 -9.93 -20.25 6.40
CA VAL A 639 -9.91 -21.43 5.51
C VAL A 639 -10.76 -21.20 4.25
N ILE A 640 -11.93 -20.54 4.37
CA ILE A 640 -12.78 -20.24 3.21
C ILE A 640 -12.15 -19.16 2.34
N ASP A 641 -11.56 -18.12 2.92
CA ASP A 641 -10.89 -17.05 2.17
C ASP A 641 -9.55 -17.48 1.53
N ILE A 642 -8.82 -18.44 2.13
CA ILE A 642 -7.70 -19.14 1.45
C ILE A 642 -8.21 -19.83 0.20
N LEU A 643 -9.31 -20.58 0.28
CA LEU A 643 -9.88 -21.27 -0.89
C LEU A 643 -10.38 -20.27 -1.94
N ALA A 644 -11.05 -19.19 -1.53
CA ALA A 644 -11.51 -18.13 -2.43
C ALA A 644 -10.34 -17.42 -3.13
N SER A 645 -9.27 -17.08 -2.39
CA SER A 645 -8.08 -16.42 -2.90
C SER A 645 -7.29 -17.33 -3.85
N LEU A 646 -7.11 -18.61 -3.53
CA LEU A 646 -6.49 -19.57 -4.44
C LEU A 646 -7.26 -19.68 -5.77
N LEU A 647 -8.59 -19.83 -5.73
CA LEU A 647 -9.42 -19.90 -6.94
C LEU A 647 -9.40 -18.60 -7.75
N LEU A 648 -9.34 -17.43 -7.08
CA LEU A 648 -9.20 -16.12 -7.72
C LEU A 648 -7.82 -15.99 -8.39
N SER A 649 -6.73 -16.28 -7.68
CA SER A 649 -5.35 -16.25 -8.20
C SER A 649 -5.18 -17.19 -9.39
N THR A 650 -5.77 -18.39 -9.35
CA THR A 650 -5.81 -19.28 -10.52
C THR A 650 -6.65 -18.69 -11.66
N SER A 651 -7.82 -18.11 -11.40
CA SER A 651 -8.67 -17.49 -12.43
C SER A 651 -8.00 -16.29 -13.10
N ASN A 652 -7.28 -15.47 -12.35
CA ASN A 652 -6.50 -14.33 -12.87
C ASN A 652 -5.34 -14.81 -13.77
N SER A 653 -4.76 -15.98 -13.50
CA SER A 653 -3.75 -16.59 -14.38
C SER A 653 -4.28 -17.04 -15.75
N SER A 654 -5.59 -16.95 -16.03
CA SER A 654 -6.19 -17.32 -17.33
C SER A 654 -5.59 -16.62 -18.56
N VAL A 655 -4.94 -15.47 -18.38
CA VAL A 655 -4.23 -14.74 -19.45
C VAL A 655 -2.89 -15.40 -19.80
N THR A 656 -2.23 -16.06 -18.85
CA THR A 656 -0.89 -16.65 -19.00
C THR A 656 -0.91 -18.18 -19.04
N ASN A 657 -1.91 -18.82 -18.43
CA ASN A 657 -2.06 -20.26 -18.31
C ASN A 657 -3.39 -20.73 -18.94
N ALA A 658 -3.29 -21.46 -20.06
CA ALA A 658 -4.45 -22.03 -20.75
C ALA A 658 -5.18 -23.12 -19.94
N ASN A 659 -4.52 -23.74 -18.96
CA ASN A 659 -5.04 -24.85 -18.16
C ASN A 659 -5.61 -24.42 -16.80
N PHE A 660 -5.77 -23.11 -16.55
CA PHE A 660 -6.19 -22.57 -15.25
C PHE A 660 -7.45 -23.23 -14.67
N ARG A 661 -8.39 -23.68 -15.52
CA ARG A 661 -9.60 -24.39 -15.10
C ARG A 661 -9.32 -25.75 -14.49
N ASP A 662 -8.34 -26.48 -15.02
CA ASP A 662 -7.97 -27.80 -14.52
C ASP A 662 -7.14 -27.69 -13.24
N ASP A 663 -6.30 -26.66 -13.13
CA ASP A 663 -5.60 -26.33 -11.87
C ASP A 663 -6.59 -25.97 -10.76
N ALA A 664 -7.62 -25.16 -11.06
CA ALA A 664 -8.68 -24.82 -10.12
C ALA A 664 -9.55 -26.02 -9.73
N ARG A 665 -9.89 -26.89 -10.70
CA ARG A 665 -10.55 -28.19 -10.42
C ARG A 665 -9.71 -29.06 -9.50
N HIS A 666 -8.40 -29.14 -9.74
CA HIS A 666 -7.49 -29.93 -8.89
C HIS A 666 -7.44 -29.42 -7.44
N VAL A 667 -7.52 -28.10 -7.21
CA VAL A 667 -7.67 -27.52 -5.86
C VAL A 667 -8.99 -27.97 -5.20
N LEU A 668 -10.11 -27.87 -5.93
CA LEU A 668 -11.44 -28.28 -5.44
C LEU A 668 -11.53 -29.79 -5.16
N GLU A 669 -10.97 -30.62 -6.04
CA GLU A 669 -10.89 -32.08 -5.87
C GLU A 669 -9.98 -32.46 -4.70
N SER A 670 -8.82 -31.80 -4.56
CA SER A 670 -7.90 -32.00 -3.44
C SER A 670 -8.58 -31.72 -2.10
N ALA A 671 -9.33 -30.61 -2.01
CA ALA A 671 -10.11 -30.27 -0.82
C ALA A 671 -11.27 -31.26 -0.58
N SER A 672 -11.92 -31.73 -1.63
CA SER A 672 -13.03 -32.70 -1.55
C SER A 672 -12.57 -34.13 -1.20
N SER A 673 -11.30 -34.48 -1.42
CA SER A 673 -10.76 -35.85 -1.27
C SER A 673 -10.80 -36.44 0.16
N GLY A 674 -11.18 -35.63 1.15
CA GLY A 674 -11.37 -36.04 2.56
C GLY A 674 -12.83 -36.16 3.00
N LEU A 675 -13.76 -35.75 2.14
CA LEU A 675 -15.20 -35.76 2.42
C LEU A 675 -15.82 -37.13 2.10
N ASP A 676 -17.05 -37.33 2.59
CA ASP A 676 -17.84 -38.51 2.26
C ASP A 676 -18.20 -38.55 0.77
N ARG A 677 -18.40 -39.76 0.22
CA ARG A 677 -18.50 -40.02 -1.24
C ARG A 677 -19.55 -39.23 -2.03
N ASN A 678 -20.48 -38.57 -1.34
CA ASN A 678 -21.56 -37.78 -1.95
C ASN A 678 -21.44 -36.27 -1.65
N ARG A 679 -20.35 -35.83 -1.00
CA ARG A 679 -20.08 -34.43 -0.65
C ARG A 679 -18.81 -33.94 -1.33
N ASP A 680 -18.84 -32.68 -1.74
CA ASP A 680 -17.68 -31.94 -2.22
C ASP A 680 -17.55 -30.61 -1.47
N ILE A 681 -16.38 -29.98 -1.59
CA ILE A 681 -16.05 -28.74 -0.87
C ILE A 681 -17.03 -27.61 -1.19
N ILE A 682 -17.53 -27.55 -2.43
CA ILE A 682 -18.53 -26.59 -2.87
C ILE A 682 -19.81 -26.77 -2.04
N THR A 683 -20.32 -28.01 -1.97
CA THR A 683 -21.53 -28.31 -1.21
C THR A 683 -21.37 -28.04 0.28
N VAL A 684 -20.20 -28.36 0.87
CA VAL A 684 -19.90 -28.04 2.28
C VAL A 684 -19.92 -26.53 2.56
N ILE A 685 -19.30 -25.71 1.70
CA ILE A 685 -19.28 -24.25 1.89
C ILE A 685 -20.68 -23.63 1.66
N PHE A 686 -21.48 -24.18 0.73
CA PHE A 686 -22.89 -23.78 0.57
C PHE A 686 -23.77 -24.24 1.76
N ASP A 687 -23.54 -25.42 2.34
CA ASP A 687 -24.24 -25.87 3.56
C ASP A 687 -23.89 -24.95 4.75
N ILE A 688 -22.63 -24.53 4.90
CA ILE A 688 -22.17 -23.55 5.90
C ILE A 688 -22.87 -22.19 5.68
N PHE A 689 -22.90 -21.71 4.43
CA PHE A 689 -23.56 -20.47 4.06
C PHE A 689 -25.06 -20.49 4.41
N GLU A 690 -25.78 -21.56 4.11
CA GLU A 690 -27.21 -21.68 4.42
C GLU A 690 -27.49 -21.83 5.92
N GLU A 691 -26.64 -22.53 6.69
CA GLU A 691 -26.76 -22.59 8.15
C GLU A 691 -26.54 -21.21 8.78
N GLU A 692 -25.51 -20.50 8.34
CA GLU A 692 -25.16 -19.19 8.89
C GLU A 692 -26.17 -18.10 8.47
N LEU A 693 -26.72 -18.15 7.25
CA LEU A 693 -27.82 -17.27 6.83
C LEU A 693 -29.04 -17.44 7.74
N GLN A 694 -29.41 -18.69 8.06
CA GLN A 694 -30.51 -18.98 8.98
C GLN A 694 -30.18 -18.57 10.42
N ARG A 695 -28.94 -18.76 10.87
CA ARG A 695 -28.51 -18.35 12.21
C ARG A 695 -28.60 -16.83 12.37
N GLN A 696 -28.05 -16.07 11.42
CA GLN A 696 -27.99 -14.62 11.51
C GLN A 696 -29.31 -13.91 11.18
N SER A 697 -30.21 -14.51 10.38
CA SER A 697 -31.56 -13.95 10.18
C SER A 697 -32.41 -13.91 11.45
N ASN A 698 -32.02 -14.65 12.50
CA ASN A 698 -32.71 -14.68 13.80
C ASN A 698 -32.03 -13.80 14.87
N VAL A 699 -30.97 -13.08 14.54
CA VAL A 699 -30.19 -12.24 15.46
C VAL A 699 -30.16 -10.80 14.95
N SER A 700 -30.11 -9.82 15.85
CA SER A 700 -30.01 -8.40 15.49
C SER A 700 -29.14 -7.68 16.52
N GLY A 701 -28.29 -6.76 16.06
CA GLY A 701 -27.33 -6.04 16.90
C GLY A 701 -26.08 -5.61 16.13
N SER A 702 -25.31 -4.68 16.72
CA SER A 702 -24.08 -4.13 16.12
C SER A 702 -22.91 -5.10 16.08
N ASP A 703 -22.87 -6.05 17.03
CA ASP A 703 -21.68 -6.86 17.34
C ASP A 703 -21.78 -8.29 16.76
N VAL A 704 -22.67 -8.49 15.78
CA VAL A 704 -22.92 -9.79 15.14
C VAL A 704 -21.84 -10.06 14.08
N PRO A 705 -21.00 -11.11 14.22
CA PRO A 705 -19.91 -11.36 13.29
C PRO A 705 -20.41 -12.00 11.99
N LEU A 706 -20.50 -11.20 10.92
CA LEU A 706 -20.89 -11.63 9.58
C LEU A 706 -19.73 -12.24 8.75
N GLY A 707 -18.52 -12.34 9.30
CA GLY A 707 -17.31 -12.75 8.57
C GLY A 707 -17.47 -14.05 7.77
N VAL A 708 -18.03 -15.10 8.38
CA VAL A 708 -18.24 -16.40 7.69
C VAL A 708 -19.15 -16.25 6.45
N LEU A 709 -20.19 -15.40 6.52
CA LEU A 709 -21.05 -15.13 5.36
C LEU A 709 -20.32 -14.37 4.26
N VAL A 710 -19.46 -13.41 4.64
CA VAL A 710 -18.63 -12.64 3.71
C VAL A 710 -17.64 -13.55 2.97
N SER A 711 -16.89 -14.39 3.70
CA SER A 711 -15.96 -15.37 3.11
C SER A 711 -16.67 -16.39 2.22
N CYS A 712 -17.85 -16.88 2.62
CA CYS A 712 -18.69 -17.71 1.76
C CYS A 712 -19.05 -17.00 0.44
N VAL A 713 -19.39 -15.71 0.47
CA VAL A 713 -19.66 -14.91 -0.73
C VAL A 713 -18.40 -14.72 -1.58
N HIS A 714 -17.22 -14.50 -0.97
CA HIS A 714 -15.94 -14.47 -1.70
C HIS A 714 -15.67 -15.79 -2.44
N PHE A 715 -15.88 -16.93 -1.78
CA PHE A 715 -15.73 -18.24 -2.40
C PHE A 715 -16.72 -18.46 -3.56
N ILE A 716 -18.00 -18.11 -3.36
CA ILE A 716 -19.02 -18.21 -4.42
C ILE A 716 -18.66 -17.32 -5.61
N HIS A 717 -18.20 -16.08 -5.36
CA HIS A 717 -17.72 -15.16 -6.41
C HIS A 717 -16.52 -15.74 -7.18
N ALA A 718 -15.50 -16.24 -6.48
CA ALA A 718 -14.33 -16.89 -7.09
C ALA A 718 -14.70 -18.11 -7.94
N LEU A 719 -15.78 -18.81 -7.60
CA LEU A 719 -16.23 -20.03 -8.27
C LEU A 719 -16.97 -19.79 -9.60
N ILE A 720 -17.59 -18.62 -9.80
CA ILE A 720 -18.35 -18.25 -11.01
C ILE A 720 -17.56 -18.47 -12.32
N PRO A 721 -16.33 -17.97 -12.52
CA PRO A 721 -15.59 -18.15 -13.78
C PRO A 721 -15.16 -19.61 -14.06
N ILE A 722 -15.15 -20.47 -13.02
CA ILE A 722 -14.65 -21.84 -13.07
C ILE A 722 -15.80 -22.85 -13.29
N SER A 723 -16.84 -22.80 -12.45
CA SER A 723 -17.95 -23.78 -12.46
C SER A 723 -19.33 -23.11 -12.24
N PRO A 724 -19.79 -22.28 -13.20
CA PRO A 724 -21.10 -21.64 -13.09
C PRO A 724 -22.24 -22.67 -13.08
N ASP A 725 -22.02 -23.85 -13.68
CA ASP A 725 -22.90 -25.02 -13.65
C ASP A 725 -23.20 -25.51 -12.22
N ARG A 726 -22.31 -25.26 -11.26
CA ARG A 726 -22.47 -25.59 -9.83
C ARG A 726 -23.06 -24.43 -9.03
N VAL A 727 -22.65 -23.19 -9.33
CA VAL A 727 -23.10 -21.99 -8.61
C VAL A 727 -24.61 -21.75 -8.81
N TRP A 728 -25.08 -21.71 -10.06
CA TRP A 728 -26.47 -21.35 -10.36
C TRP A 728 -27.53 -22.30 -9.75
N PRO A 729 -27.37 -23.64 -9.76
CA PRO A 729 -28.32 -24.53 -9.09
C PRO A 729 -28.38 -24.36 -7.58
N LEU A 730 -27.22 -24.14 -6.93
CA LEU A 730 -27.15 -23.98 -5.48
C LEU A 730 -27.76 -22.63 -5.06
N LEU A 731 -27.39 -21.55 -5.75
CA LEU A 731 -27.97 -20.21 -5.55
C LEU A 731 -29.49 -20.19 -5.80
N SER A 732 -30.01 -20.98 -6.76
CA SER A 732 -31.46 -21.08 -7.00
C SER A 732 -32.26 -21.68 -5.83
N ARG A 733 -31.60 -22.41 -4.93
CA ARG A 733 -32.16 -23.06 -3.74
C ARG A 733 -31.88 -22.28 -2.45
N SER A 734 -30.96 -21.32 -2.50
CA SER A 734 -30.48 -20.55 -1.36
C SER A 734 -31.58 -19.70 -0.71
N GLY A 735 -31.49 -19.55 0.62
CA GLY A 735 -32.31 -18.63 1.40
C GLY A 735 -32.05 -17.15 1.09
N LEU A 736 -30.87 -16.80 0.56
CA LEU A 736 -30.39 -15.43 0.39
C LEU A 736 -31.43 -14.47 -0.20
N LEU A 737 -32.06 -14.88 -1.31
CA LEU A 737 -33.03 -14.06 -2.07
C LEU A 737 -34.48 -14.54 -1.96
N GLY A 738 -34.76 -15.59 -1.18
CA GLY A 738 -36.10 -16.17 -1.07
C GLY A 738 -36.66 -16.78 -2.37
N VAL A 739 -35.87 -16.92 -3.44
CA VAL A 739 -36.32 -17.35 -4.79
C VAL A 739 -37.12 -18.66 -4.77
N ALA A 740 -36.79 -19.58 -3.85
CA ALA A 740 -37.50 -20.84 -3.64
C ALA A 740 -38.45 -20.85 -2.41
N ARG A 741 -38.25 -19.96 -1.42
CA ARG A 741 -38.89 -20.03 -0.08
C ARG A 741 -39.67 -18.79 0.38
N GLY A 742 -39.83 -17.78 -0.48
CA GLY A 742 -40.73 -16.63 -0.25
C GLY A 742 -39.98 -15.40 0.25
N GLU A 743 -39.59 -15.39 1.52
CA GLU A 743 -38.86 -14.28 2.15
C GLU A 743 -37.34 -14.51 2.01
N GLY A 744 -36.58 -13.45 1.71
CA GLY A 744 -35.14 -13.52 1.46
C GLY A 744 -34.33 -13.03 2.65
N THR A 745 -33.40 -13.83 3.15
CA THR A 745 -32.64 -13.51 4.37
C THR A 745 -31.71 -12.31 4.22
N LEU A 746 -31.32 -11.94 2.99
CA LEU A 746 -30.45 -10.79 2.72
C LEU A 746 -31.02 -9.48 3.29
N SER A 747 -32.32 -9.19 3.06
CA SER A 747 -32.93 -7.96 3.57
C SER A 747 -32.98 -7.95 5.10
N THR A 748 -33.36 -9.08 5.72
CA THR A 748 -33.42 -9.22 7.19
C THR A 748 -32.07 -9.00 7.85
N ILE A 749 -30.98 -9.54 7.28
CA ILE A 749 -29.63 -9.39 7.84
C ILE A 749 -29.13 -7.95 7.67
N VAL A 750 -29.35 -7.33 6.52
CA VAL A 750 -28.94 -5.93 6.28
C VAL A 750 -29.68 -4.97 7.21
N GLU A 751 -31.00 -5.12 7.36
CA GLU A 751 -31.81 -4.28 8.25
C GLU A 751 -31.51 -4.52 9.74
N GLY A 752 -31.28 -5.79 10.14
CA GLY A 752 -31.09 -6.18 11.55
C GLY A 752 -29.65 -6.06 12.08
N VAL A 753 -28.64 -6.03 11.21
CA VAL A 753 -27.21 -6.03 11.57
C VAL A 753 -26.47 -4.86 10.92
N GLU A 754 -26.38 -4.82 9.58
CA GLU A 754 -25.50 -3.86 8.88
C GLU A 754 -25.97 -2.40 8.99
N LEU A 755 -27.29 -2.17 8.92
CA LEU A 755 -27.88 -0.85 9.13
C LEU A 755 -27.72 -0.35 10.58
N VAL A 756 -27.55 -1.27 11.54
CA VAL A 756 -27.33 -0.97 12.97
C VAL A 756 -25.85 -0.71 13.25
N SER A 757 -24.95 -1.51 12.67
CA SER A 757 -23.49 -1.37 12.83
C SER A 757 -22.89 -0.22 11.99
N GLY A 758 -23.53 0.13 10.88
CA GLY A 758 -23.04 1.09 9.88
C GLY A 758 -21.90 0.56 9.01
N ARG A 759 -21.63 -0.75 9.05
CA ARG A 759 -20.66 -1.47 8.21
C ARG A 759 -21.43 -2.39 7.27
N TYR A 760 -21.09 -2.36 5.97
CA TYR A 760 -21.88 -2.98 4.90
C TYR A 760 -21.07 -4.04 4.11
N ASP A 761 -20.14 -4.72 4.78
CA ASP A 761 -19.22 -5.67 4.17
C ASP A 761 -19.94 -6.84 3.47
N PHE A 762 -21.05 -7.33 4.03
CA PHE A 762 -21.86 -8.40 3.47
C PHE A 762 -22.73 -7.91 2.30
N LEU A 763 -23.38 -6.75 2.43
CA LEU A 763 -24.12 -6.13 1.32
C LEU A 763 -23.21 -5.77 0.13
N ILE A 764 -22.03 -5.18 0.37
CA ILE A 764 -21.06 -4.86 -0.69
C ILE A 764 -20.59 -6.15 -1.37
N SER A 765 -20.32 -7.20 -0.61
CA SER A 765 -19.96 -8.51 -1.15
C SER A 765 -21.08 -9.11 -2.00
N CYS A 766 -22.34 -8.99 -1.56
CA CYS A 766 -23.51 -9.42 -2.34
C CYS A 766 -23.73 -8.57 -3.61
N ALA A 767 -23.44 -7.27 -3.57
CA ALA A 767 -23.53 -6.38 -4.73
C ALA A 767 -22.48 -6.73 -5.80
N ARG A 768 -21.24 -7.04 -5.40
CA ARG A 768 -20.19 -7.53 -6.31
C ARG A 768 -20.46 -8.95 -6.81
N LEU A 769 -21.04 -9.83 -5.98
CA LEU A 769 -21.52 -11.13 -6.44
C LEU A 769 -22.60 -10.98 -7.53
N TYR A 770 -23.53 -10.04 -7.36
CA TYR A 770 -24.53 -9.72 -8.39
C TYR A 770 -23.90 -9.20 -9.69
N GLU A 771 -22.87 -8.34 -9.60
CA GLU A 771 -22.10 -7.89 -10.77
C GLU A 771 -21.50 -9.07 -11.55
N ALA A 772 -20.82 -9.99 -10.87
CA ALA A 772 -20.24 -11.19 -11.49
C ALA A 772 -21.30 -12.14 -12.11
N LEU A 773 -22.48 -12.27 -11.49
CA LEU A 773 -23.59 -13.06 -12.04
C LEU A 773 -24.20 -12.42 -13.31
N VAL A 774 -24.23 -11.09 -13.39
CA VAL A 774 -24.63 -10.35 -14.61
C VAL A 774 -23.58 -10.54 -15.71
N GLU A 775 -22.29 -10.46 -15.38
CA GLU A 775 -21.20 -10.66 -16.34
C GLU A 775 -21.10 -12.10 -16.87
N ASP A 776 -21.32 -13.12 -16.02
CA ASP A 776 -21.44 -14.52 -16.47
C ASP A 776 -22.58 -14.68 -17.48
N ILE A 777 -23.74 -14.08 -17.18
CA ILE A 777 -24.89 -14.12 -18.09
C ILE A 777 -24.56 -13.46 -19.43
N ALA A 778 -23.93 -12.30 -19.45
CA ALA A 778 -23.55 -11.61 -20.68
C ALA A 778 -22.52 -12.42 -21.48
N SER A 779 -21.43 -12.83 -20.82
CA SER A 779 -20.30 -13.53 -21.43
C SER A 779 -20.70 -14.90 -22.02
N ASN A 780 -21.54 -15.65 -21.30
CA ASN A 780 -22.02 -16.97 -21.75
C ASN A 780 -23.33 -16.90 -22.55
N ALA A 781 -23.88 -15.72 -22.87
CA ALA A 781 -25.11 -15.58 -23.65
C ALA A 781 -25.03 -16.26 -25.05
N ILE A 782 -23.92 -16.07 -25.76
CA ILE A 782 -23.71 -16.65 -27.10
C ILE A 782 -23.55 -18.17 -27.00
N ARG A 783 -22.78 -18.67 -26.01
CA ARG A 783 -22.55 -20.11 -25.80
C ARG A 783 -23.87 -20.83 -25.48
N ARG A 784 -24.70 -20.25 -24.62
CA ARG A 784 -26.02 -20.79 -24.27
C ARG A 784 -26.99 -20.83 -25.45
N ARG A 785 -27.02 -19.79 -26.31
CA ARG A 785 -27.83 -19.81 -27.54
C ARG A 785 -27.34 -20.82 -28.59
N SER A 786 -26.04 -21.14 -28.62
CA SER A 786 -25.45 -22.10 -29.56
C SER A 786 -25.79 -23.57 -29.23
N GLY A 787 -26.00 -23.91 -27.95
CA GLY A 787 -26.22 -25.29 -27.49
C GLY A 787 -27.49 -25.98 -27.99
N VAL A 788 -28.47 -25.25 -28.53
CA VAL A 788 -29.79 -25.78 -28.90
C VAL A 788 -29.77 -26.65 -30.20
N LYS A 789 -28.61 -26.80 -30.87
CA LYS A 789 -28.49 -27.58 -32.13
C LYS A 789 -27.24 -28.47 -32.23
N ALA A 790 -27.01 -29.35 -31.26
CA ALA A 790 -26.05 -30.46 -31.40
C ALA A 790 -26.77 -31.83 -31.42
N SER A 791 -27.11 -32.31 -32.62
CA SER A 791 -27.65 -33.66 -32.81
C SER A 791 -26.56 -34.72 -32.65
N ALA A 792 -26.54 -35.41 -31.50
CA ALA A 792 -26.02 -36.77 -31.29
C ALA A 792 -24.83 -37.20 -32.17
N ARG A 793 -23.60 -36.81 -31.79
CA ARG A 793 -22.37 -37.62 -31.97
C ARG A 793 -21.21 -37.05 -31.15
N PHE A 794 -20.51 -37.93 -30.46
CA PHE A 794 -19.32 -37.70 -29.66
C PHE A 794 -18.33 -36.68 -30.26
N THR A 795 -18.27 -35.49 -29.66
CA THR A 795 -17.11 -34.59 -29.67
C THR A 795 -17.01 -33.94 -28.29
N ASP A 796 -15.79 -33.91 -27.75
CA ASP A 796 -15.49 -33.57 -26.36
C ASP A 796 -15.44 -32.04 -26.15
N HIS A 797 -16.60 -31.39 -26.32
CA HIS A 797 -16.77 -29.97 -26.08
C HIS A 797 -17.45 -29.76 -24.73
N GLU A 798 -16.74 -29.14 -23.77
CA GLU A 798 -17.28 -28.79 -22.46
C GLU A 798 -18.62 -28.05 -22.58
N GLU A 799 -19.70 -28.67 -22.08
CA GLU A 799 -21.01 -28.03 -21.95
C GLU A 799 -20.96 -26.98 -20.83
N VAL A 800 -20.49 -25.78 -21.15
CA VAL A 800 -20.59 -24.60 -20.26
C VAL A 800 -22.03 -24.10 -20.24
N GLY A 801 -22.90 -24.89 -19.62
CA GLY A 801 -24.28 -24.57 -19.29
C GLY A 801 -24.43 -24.26 -17.80
N THR A 802 -25.31 -23.33 -17.45
CA THR A 802 -25.51 -22.87 -16.06
C THR A 802 -26.25 -23.87 -15.17
N GLY A 803 -26.30 -25.16 -15.51
CA GLY A 803 -27.00 -26.23 -14.76
C GLY A 803 -28.52 -26.05 -14.56
N VAL A 804 -29.09 -24.94 -15.03
CA VAL A 804 -30.42 -24.43 -14.65
C VAL A 804 -31.10 -23.75 -15.86
N PRO A 805 -32.42 -23.95 -16.07
CA PRO A 805 -33.19 -23.27 -17.11
C PRO A 805 -33.18 -21.73 -17.00
N ASP A 806 -33.17 -21.07 -18.17
CA ASP A 806 -33.15 -19.60 -18.32
C ASP A 806 -34.18 -18.86 -17.46
N PHE A 807 -35.40 -19.40 -17.29
CA PHE A 807 -36.45 -18.74 -16.49
C PHE A 807 -36.09 -18.60 -15.01
N ILE A 808 -35.26 -19.50 -14.47
CA ILE A 808 -34.78 -19.43 -13.08
C ILE A 808 -33.62 -18.43 -13.00
N LEU A 809 -32.72 -18.41 -13.99
CA LEU A 809 -31.66 -17.40 -14.08
C LEU A 809 -32.26 -15.98 -14.11
N SER A 810 -33.27 -15.77 -14.96
CA SER A 810 -34.03 -14.51 -15.01
C SER A 810 -34.70 -14.18 -13.68
N LYS A 811 -35.22 -15.18 -12.95
CA LYS A 811 -35.84 -14.97 -11.63
C LYS A 811 -34.81 -14.57 -10.57
N ILE A 812 -33.63 -15.21 -10.54
CA ILE A 812 -32.54 -14.87 -9.61
C ILE A 812 -32.06 -13.44 -9.84
N ILE A 813 -31.74 -13.09 -11.10
CA ILE A 813 -31.32 -11.73 -11.46
C ILE A 813 -32.41 -10.72 -11.10
N LEU A 814 -33.66 -10.96 -11.48
CA LEU A 814 -34.77 -10.04 -11.17
C LEU A 814 -34.98 -9.84 -9.65
N SER A 815 -34.77 -10.88 -8.85
CA SER A 815 -34.82 -10.78 -7.38
C SER A 815 -33.68 -9.93 -6.83
N PHE A 816 -32.43 -10.15 -7.28
CA PHE A 816 -31.29 -9.31 -6.94
C PHE A 816 -31.50 -7.86 -7.39
N SER A 817 -31.88 -7.63 -8.65
CA SER A 817 -32.06 -6.29 -9.21
C SER A 817 -33.08 -5.48 -8.42
N ARG A 818 -34.22 -6.08 -8.04
CA ARG A 818 -35.23 -5.39 -7.22
C ARG A 818 -34.67 -4.96 -5.88
N TYR A 819 -34.12 -5.92 -5.11
CA TYR A 819 -33.55 -5.63 -3.81
C TYR A 819 -32.44 -4.58 -3.88
N LEU A 820 -31.55 -4.66 -4.88
CA LEU A 820 -30.44 -3.72 -5.01
C LEU A 820 -30.86 -2.34 -5.55
N ILE A 821 -31.99 -2.23 -6.24
CA ILE A 821 -32.64 -0.94 -6.54
C ILE A 821 -33.25 -0.35 -5.27
N ASP A 822 -33.97 -1.15 -4.47
CA ASP A 822 -34.53 -0.72 -3.19
C ASP A 822 -33.41 -0.25 -2.22
N VAL A 823 -32.26 -0.95 -2.21
CA VAL A 823 -31.03 -0.54 -1.52
C VAL A 823 -30.49 0.78 -2.07
N LEU A 824 -30.39 0.94 -3.39
CA LEU A 824 -29.89 2.18 -3.98
C LEU A 824 -30.78 3.37 -3.59
N GLU A 825 -32.10 3.24 -3.68
CA GLU A 825 -33.08 4.27 -3.27
C GLU A 825 -33.02 4.60 -1.77
N SER A 826 -32.82 3.59 -0.90
CA SER A 826 -32.81 3.80 0.56
C SER A 826 -31.44 4.23 1.12
N SER A 827 -30.33 3.86 0.47
CA SER A 827 -28.95 4.09 0.92
C SER A 827 -28.60 5.56 1.22
N PHE A 828 -29.27 6.52 0.55
CA PHE A 828 -29.08 7.96 0.81
C PHE A 828 -29.46 8.39 2.22
N SER A 829 -30.25 7.59 2.94
CA SER A 829 -30.69 7.85 4.31
C SER A 829 -29.86 7.11 5.38
N TRP A 830 -28.98 6.20 4.97
CA TRP A 830 -28.26 5.29 5.85
C TRP A 830 -27.02 5.94 6.47
N LYS A 831 -26.56 5.39 7.59
CA LYS A 831 -25.30 5.78 8.25
C LYS A 831 -24.20 4.82 7.82
N PHE A 832 -23.07 5.36 7.41
CA PHE A 832 -21.87 4.61 7.07
C PHE A 832 -20.77 4.98 8.06
N VAL A 833 -20.03 3.98 8.55
CA VAL A 833 -18.80 4.19 9.33
C VAL A 833 -17.73 4.80 8.44
N THR A 834 -17.55 4.27 7.23
CA THR A 834 -16.58 4.74 6.25
C THR A 834 -17.27 5.36 5.04
N GLU A 835 -16.88 6.58 4.66
CA GLU A 835 -17.36 7.23 3.42
C GLU A 835 -16.94 6.47 2.15
N ASN A 836 -15.91 5.64 2.23
CA ASN A 836 -15.47 4.77 1.14
C ASN A 836 -16.51 3.68 0.81
N ASP A 837 -17.08 3.05 1.84
CA ASP A 837 -18.08 1.97 1.70
C ASP A 837 -19.31 2.47 0.94
N ARG A 838 -19.78 3.68 1.28
CA ARG A 838 -20.87 4.37 0.59
C ARG A 838 -20.55 4.60 -0.89
N ARG A 839 -19.34 5.05 -1.20
CA ARG A 839 -18.88 5.28 -2.59
C ARG A 839 -18.79 3.97 -3.36
N LEU A 840 -18.19 2.94 -2.76
CA LEU A 840 -18.02 1.63 -3.37
C LEU A 840 -19.37 0.97 -3.68
N LEU A 841 -20.28 0.94 -2.70
CA LEU A 841 -21.64 0.44 -2.89
C LEU A 841 -22.37 1.20 -4.01
N THR A 842 -22.41 2.54 -3.94
CA THR A 842 -23.09 3.35 -4.96
C THR A 842 -22.48 3.15 -6.35
N TRP A 843 -21.15 3.04 -6.44
CA TRP A 843 -20.42 2.81 -7.68
C TRP A 843 -20.75 1.44 -8.27
N THR A 844 -20.55 0.35 -7.52
CA THR A 844 -20.83 -1.03 -7.97
C THR A 844 -22.28 -1.21 -8.39
N LEU A 845 -23.24 -0.63 -7.66
CA LEU A 845 -24.66 -0.69 -8.04
C LEU A 845 -24.93 0.08 -9.34
N SER A 846 -24.39 1.29 -9.47
CA SER A 846 -24.59 2.12 -10.67
C SER A 846 -23.92 1.51 -11.92
N THR A 847 -22.70 0.98 -11.80
CA THR A 847 -22.00 0.31 -12.91
C THR A 847 -22.73 -0.96 -13.31
N THR A 848 -23.18 -1.78 -12.35
CA THR A 848 -23.87 -3.04 -12.65
C THR A 848 -25.24 -2.79 -13.30
N LEU A 849 -26.03 -1.84 -12.80
CA LEU A 849 -27.32 -1.48 -13.41
C LEU A 849 -27.12 -0.92 -14.83
N ASN A 850 -26.07 -0.11 -15.06
CA ASN A 850 -25.72 0.33 -16.40
C ASN A 850 -25.31 -0.83 -17.32
N LYS A 851 -24.46 -1.76 -16.86
CA LYS A 851 -24.11 -3.01 -17.58
C LYS A 851 -25.36 -3.81 -17.96
N VAL A 852 -26.33 -3.96 -17.06
CA VAL A 852 -27.62 -4.64 -17.36
C VAL A 852 -28.36 -3.93 -18.50
N LEU A 853 -28.44 -2.59 -18.48
CA LEU A 853 -29.08 -1.83 -19.56
C LEU A 853 -28.32 -1.98 -20.88
N GLU A 854 -27.00 -1.91 -20.87
CA GLU A 854 -26.14 -2.11 -22.06
C GLU A 854 -26.29 -3.53 -22.63
N TYR A 855 -26.30 -4.57 -21.81
CA TYR A 855 -26.47 -5.95 -22.26
C TYR A 855 -27.89 -6.27 -22.77
N VAL A 856 -28.92 -5.60 -22.26
CA VAL A 856 -30.31 -5.81 -22.69
C VAL A 856 -30.67 -4.98 -23.93
N PHE A 857 -30.25 -3.71 -24.00
CA PHE A 857 -30.65 -2.77 -25.05
C PHE A 857 -29.54 -2.42 -26.06
N GLY A 858 -28.27 -2.55 -25.70
CA GLY A 858 -27.13 -2.23 -26.59
C GLY A 858 -26.88 -3.23 -27.72
N ILE A 859 -27.71 -4.27 -27.85
CA ILE A 859 -27.64 -5.29 -28.91
C ILE A 859 -28.63 -4.98 -30.05
N GLU A 860 -29.33 -3.84 -30.05
CA GLU A 860 -30.00 -3.35 -31.26
C GLU A 860 -28.96 -2.97 -32.32
N ALA A 861 -28.76 -3.88 -33.29
CA ALA A 861 -28.16 -3.52 -34.56
C ALA A 861 -28.97 -2.36 -35.15
N ALA A 862 -28.27 -1.29 -35.57
CA ALA A 862 -28.88 -0.07 -36.09
C ALA A 862 -29.98 -0.42 -37.10
N ALA A 863 -31.22 0.00 -36.79
CA ALA A 863 -32.36 -0.26 -37.65
C ALA A 863 -32.05 0.25 -39.06
N ASP A 864 -32.14 -0.63 -40.06
CA ASP A 864 -31.90 -0.26 -41.45
C ASP A 864 -32.74 0.98 -41.79
N PRO A 865 -32.13 2.07 -42.28
CA PRO A 865 -32.86 3.29 -42.56
C PRO A 865 -33.90 2.98 -43.64
N VAL A 866 -35.17 3.19 -43.29
CA VAL A 866 -36.33 2.99 -44.16
C VAL A 866 -36.04 3.62 -45.52
N GLN A 867 -35.80 2.78 -46.53
CA GLN A 867 -35.64 3.27 -47.90
C GLN A 867 -36.94 3.92 -48.35
N ASN A 868 -36.80 5.09 -48.93
CA ASN A 868 -37.90 5.93 -49.37
C ASN A 868 -38.90 5.17 -50.27
N ILE A 869 -40.16 5.51 -50.08
CA ILE A 869 -41.05 6.08 -51.11
C ILE A 869 -40.49 5.90 -52.54
N ASP A 870 -41.08 4.96 -53.28
CA ASP A 870 -41.53 5.15 -54.67
C ASP A 870 -42.36 3.93 -55.10
N ASP A 871 -43.70 4.01 -54.96
CA ASP A 871 -44.67 3.86 -56.07
C ASP A 871 -46.12 3.77 -55.56
N MET A 872 -46.98 4.60 -56.17
CA MET A 872 -48.46 4.77 -56.01
C MET A 872 -48.99 5.51 -54.77
#